data_AF-A0A653G436-F1
#
_entry.id   AF-A0A653G436-F1
#
_cell.length_a   1.000
_cell.length_b   1.000
_cell.length_c   1.000
_cell.angle_alpha   90.00
_cell.angle_beta   90.00
_cell.angle_gamma   90.00
#
_symmetry.space_group_name_H-M   'P 1'
#
loop_
_entity.id
_entity.type
_entity.pdbx_description
1 polymer ?
#
loop_
_entity_poly.entity_id
_entity_poly.type
_entity_poly.pdbx_seq_one_letter_code
_entity_poly.pdbx_strand_id
1 'polypeptide(L)'
;MKSPAYFLYARKSTDDQEHQLLSIPAQIDELREFSSKEGLNIVDVIIESKTAKVPGRALFNQMLDRVEKGEAQGILAWHPDRLARNAVDSGRIVYLLDRNILTDLKFLTFWFQNTPQGLFMLSIAFGQSKYYVDSLSENTKRGLRQKVRRGECPGVAPLGYLNDRLNRKIIVDPKASPVIKELFELYSTSQYTYDQMSTFLKDKGLITRGDKPIHKSRVTFILSNPFYFGYFRFNKEIHQGIHEPLITKKLFDEVQKVLEDRGHSHPNVPYNFPFTGLIKCGECGMMISAEQHLKYYKSIDQGQQFVYYRCSKKSKVTKCLQPYITQDVIIPQLNDHIQKVSLSTSDHQWFMNKLNTDEHQQRSEVLLIIQGFKKDLISTNEKLSKLLDSYLDNVISREDYLKKKENLFSSKKTIEQRINTLEQSPNKWLEPMREFFNDALGANKIASDNINLFQKREFLKKTGSNLILKNRIVDCDLPEQWAALLRRPTSRNRAEDTGVEPVRACAHEFSRLAHYRPAHLPYQEVRARIELAHNCFADSCVTTSPTHRVLLILLQTCILNNWSYNDWMNKIFLLIIFLLIKSIYIPLNKRGSKYYWKIKLDDSIPFIPIFIIPYIGYFFYVAATIIYLWNTKYINNFFVTYIISYIFASLFWFFVPNGVKRPKIYKKDIFSKLTALTYKYDEDTNGFPSAHIFATLICSYFLALVFPTHLILIWSVTFSISISTVFVKQHYILDILGGIITFWMSIMIGGLFGKI
;
A
#
# COMPACT_ATOMS: atom_id res chain seq x y z
N MET A 1 -62.55 -39.22 5.48
CA MET A 1 -61.71 -38.16 4.88
C MET A 1 -60.42 -38.81 4.41
N LYS A 2 -59.99 -38.61 3.15
CA LYS A 2 -58.67 -39.08 2.68
C LYS A 2 -57.59 -38.39 3.53
N SER A 3 -56.58 -39.13 3.96
CA SER A 3 -55.41 -38.56 4.63
C SER A 3 -54.71 -37.57 3.68
N PRO A 4 -54.28 -36.39 4.17
CA PRO A 4 -53.58 -35.42 3.34
C PRO A 4 -52.28 -36.04 2.80
N ALA A 5 -52.02 -35.83 1.51
CA ALA A 5 -50.84 -36.31 0.81
C ALA A 5 -49.69 -35.31 0.95
N TYR A 6 -48.48 -35.81 1.22
CA TYR A 6 -47.27 -34.99 1.42
C TYR A 6 -46.18 -35.34 0.42
N PHE A 7 -45.42 -34.33 0.00
CA PHE A 7 -44.11 -34.51 -0.62
C PHE A 7 -42.99 -34.38 0.40
N LEU A 8 -42.04 -35.31 0.39
CA LEU A 8 -40.83 -35.21 1.19
C LEU A 8 -39.76 -34.48 0.37
N TYR A 9 -39.28 -33.33 0.86
CA TYR A 9 -38.27 -32.53 0.18
C TYR A 9 -36.95 -32.50 0.97
N ALA A 10 -35.88 -33.03 0.36
CA ALA A 10 -34.54 -33.05 0.93
C ALA A 10 -33.54 -32.32 0.02
N ARG A 11 -32.67 -31.51 0.63
CA ARG A 11 -31.73 -30.64 -0.10
C ARG A 11 -30.34 -30.60 0.51
N LYS A 12 -29.32 -30.47 -0.34
CA LYS A 12 -27.96 -30.10 0.12
C LYS A 12 -27.89 -28.60 0.49
N SER A 13 -27.52 -28.29 1.73
CA SER A 13 -27.48 -26.92 2.25
C SER A 13 -26.38 -26.05 1.65
N THR A 14 -25.27 -26.67 1.25
CA THR A 14 -24.03 -26.06 0.78
C THR A 14 -23.38 -26.96 -0.26
N ASP A 15 -22.67 -26.40 -1.24
CA ASP A 15 -21.87 -27.19 -2.17
C ASP A 15 -20.65 -27.82 -1.46
N ASP A 16 -20.21 -27.19 -0.38
CA ASP A 16 -19.07 -27.58 0.45
C ASP A 16 -19.39 -28.79 1.34
N GLN A 17 -18.55 -29.82 1.31
CA GLN A 17 -18.72 -31.08 2.04
C GLN A 17 -18.36 -30.96 3.52
N GLU A 18 -17.42 -30.09 3.89
CA GLU A 18 -16.91 -29.97 5.28
C GLU A 18 -17.88 -29.24 6.23
N HIS A 19 -18.70 -28.34 5.69
CA HIS A 19 -19.63 -27.51 6.48
C HIS A 19 -21.07 -28.07 6.52
N GLN A 20 -21.27 -29.28 6.03
CA GLN A 20 -22.59 -29.90 5.96
C GLN A 20 -22.94 -30.59 7.30
N LEU A 21 -23.94 -30.06 8.01
CA LEU A 21 -24.40 -30.59 9.31
C LEU A 21 -24.96 -32.03 9.21
N LEU A 22 -25.71 -32.34 8.13
CA LEU A 22 -26.24 -33.68 7.86
C LEU A 22 -26.21 -34.01 6.36
N SER A 23 -25.84 -35.24 6.03
CA SER A 23 -25.91 -35.79 4.68
C SER A 23 -27.37 -35.89 4.19
N ILE A 24 -27.59 -36.00 2.88
CA ILE A 24 -28.93 -36.18 2.31
C ILE A 24 -29.59 -37.49 2.79
N PRO A 25 -28.89 -38.64 2.81
CA PRO A 25 -29.47 -39.89 3.32
C PRO A 25 -29.98 -39.76 4.76
N ALA A 26 -29.18 -39.16 5.65
CA ALA A 26 -29.57 -38.97 7.05
C ALA A 26 -30.81 -38.06 7.20
N GLN A 27 -30.93 -37.02 6.36
CA GLN A 27 -32.16 -36.19 6.34
C GLN A 27 -33.39 -37.00 5.92
N ILE A 28 -33.26 -37.90 4.94
CA ILE A 28 -34.38 -38.71 4.47
C ILE A 28 -34.81 -39.72 5.54
N ASP A 29 -33.85 -40.36 6.21
CA ASP A 29 -34.12 -41.34 7.26
C ASP A 29 -34.89 -40.69 8.43
N GLU A 30 -34.44 -39.52 8.90
CA GLU A 30 -35.13 -38.76 9.96
C GLU A 30 -36.54 -38.30 9.53
N LEU A 31 -36.70 -37.82 8.28
CA LEU A 31 -38.00 -37.40 7.76
C LEU A 31 -38.97 -38.58 7.60
N ARG A 32 -38.47 -39.76 7.22
CA ARG A 32 -39.26 -40.99 7.13
C ARG A 32 -39.69 -41.46 8.52
N GLU A 33 -38.79 -41.47 9.50
CA GLU A 33 -39.13 -41.82 10.88
C GLU A 33 -40.21 -40.88 11.44
N PHE A 34 -40.07 -39.58 11.21
CA PHE A 34 -41.06 -38.58 11.61
C PHE A 34 -42.41 -38.80 10.92
N SER A 35 -42.41 -39.09 9.61
CA SER A 35 -43.65 -39.37 8.88
C SER A 35 -44.40 -40.59 9.40
N SER A 36 -43.67 -41.64 9.81
CA SER A 36 -44.24 -42.85 10.40
C SER A 36 -44.84 -42.59 11.79
N LYS A 37 -44.19 -41.75 12.61
CA LYS A 37 -44.70 -41.37 13.95
C LYS A 37 -45.98 -40.53 13.87
N GLU A 38 -46.04 -39.61 12.93
CA GLU A 38 -47.17 -38.69 12.74
C GLU A 38 -48.27 -39.25 11.81
N GLY A 39 -48.08 -40.44 11.22
CA GLY A 39 -49.05 -41.07 10.33
C GLY A 39 -49.25 -40.32 8.99
N LEU A 40 -48.20 -39.68 8.47
CA LEU A 40 -48.28 -38.88 7.23
C LEU A 40 -48.18 -39.76 5.98
N ASN A 41 -49.02 -39.50 4.97
CA ASN A 41 -48.99 -40.20 3.69
C ASN A 41 -48.02 -39.52 2.71
N ILE A 42 -46.83 -40.09 2.49
CA ILE A 42 -45.84 -39.56 1.55
C ILE A 42 -46.09 -40.10 0.15
N VAL A 43 -46.36 -39.21 -0.81
CA VAL A 43 -46.61 -39.54 -2.22
C VAL A 43 -45.32 -39.62 -3.04
N ASP A 44 -44.35 -38.76 -2.74
CA ASP A 44 -43.09 -38.71 -3.48
C ASP A 44 -41.94 -38.13 -2.64
N VAL A 45 -40.71 -38.51 -2.99
CA VAL A 45 -39.46 -38.09 -2.34
C VAL A 45 -38.58 -37.34 -3.33
N ILE A 46 -38.42 -36.05 -3.10
CA ILE A 46 -37.74 -35.13 -4.03
C ILE A 46 -36.39 -34.73 -3.43
N ILE A 47 -35.31 -35.05 -4.14
CA ILE A 47 -33.93 -34.83 -3.71
C ILE A 47 -33.26 -33.83 -4.64
N GLU A 48 -32.75 -32.74 -4.07
CA GLU A 48 -32.06 -31.71 -4.86
C GLU A 48 -30.68 -31.35 -4.29
N SER A 49 -29.67 -31.30 -5.18
CA SER A 49 -28.29 -30.93 -4.84
C SER A 49 -27.96 -29.45 -5.08
N LYS A 50 -28.93 -28.63 -5.53
CA LYS A 50 -28.75 -27.20 -5.80
C LYS A 50 -29.01 -26.32 -4.57
N THR A 51 -28.29 -25.19 -4.49
CA THR A 51 -28.49 -24.21 -3.41
C THR A 51 -29.75 -23.37 -3.61
N ALA A 52 -30.47 -23.04 -2.52
CA ALA A 52 -31.69 -22.21 -2.56
C ALA A 52 -31.40 -20.69 -2.53
N LYS A 53 -30.19 -20.25 -2.91
CA LYS A 53 -29.76 -18.82 -2.85
C LYS A 53 -30.35 -17.98 -3.99
N VAL A 54 -30.61 -18.60 -5.14
CA VAL A 54 -31.10 -17.96 -6.37
C VAL A 54 -32.32 -18.76 -6.86
N PRO A 55 -33.36 -18.11 -7.40
CA PRO A 55 -34.51 -18.80 -8.00
C PRO A 55 -34.10 -19.59 -9.27
N GLY A 56 -34.94 -20.54 -9.69
CA GLY A 56 -34.71 -21.35 -10.91
C GLY A 56 -34.32 -22.81 -10.66
N ARG A 57 -34.84 -23.41 -9.58
CA ARG A 57 -34.63 -24.81 -9.22
C ARG A 57 -35.62 -25.72 -9.94
N ALA A 58 -35.16 -26.58 -10.85
CA ALA A 58 -36.02 -27.37 -11.72
C ALA A 58 -36.90 -28.37 -10.95
N LEU A 59 -36.32 -29.16 -10.04
CA LEU A 59 -37.06 -30.17 -9.27
C LEU A 59 -37.99 -29.53 -8.23
N PHE A 60 -37.56 -28.44 -7.60
CA PHE A 60 -38.40 -27.67 -6.69
C PHE A 60 -39.58 -26.99 -7.40
N ASN A 61 -39.37 -26.43 -8.59
CA ASN A 61 -40.46 -25.86 -9.38
C ASN A 61 -41.44 -26.94 -9.83
N GLN A 62 -40.94 -28.09 -10.32
CA GLN A 62 -41.78 -29.24 -10.67
C GLN A 62 -42.61 -29.73 -9.47
N MET A 63 -42.03 -29.76 -8.26
CA MET A 63 -42.77 -30.08 -7.04
C MET A 63 -43.92 -29.11 -6.81
N LEU A 64 -43.65 -27.80 -6.86
CA LEU A 64 -44.69 -26.78 -6.65
C LEU A 64 -45.77 -26.84 -7.73
N ASP A 65 -45.41 -27.08 -8.99
CA ASP A 65 -46.37 -27.23 -10.09
C ASP A 65 -47.26 -28.48 -9.89
N ARG A 66 -46.72 -29.56 -9.28
CA ARG A 66 -47.49 -30.76 -8.91
C ARG A 66 -48.41 -30.53 -7.71
N VAL A 67 -48.00 -29.72 -6.74
CA VAL A 67 -48.85 -29.25 -5.65
C VAL A 67 -50.01 -28.40 -6.21
N GLU A 68 -49.74 -27.50 -7.14
CA GLU A 68 -50.77 -26.69 -7.81
C GLU A 68 -51.79 -27.53 -8.59
N LYS A 69 -51.37 -28.69 -9.12
CA LYS A 69 -52.27 -29.70 -9.76
C LYS A 69 -53.07 -30.54 -8.76
N GLY A 70 -52.81 -30.41 -7.45
CA GLY A 70 -53.52 -31.14 -6.40
C GLY A 70 -52.99 -32.55 -6.10
N GLU A 71 -51.78 -32.90 -6.56
CA GLU A 71 -51.18 -34.22 -6.29
C GLU A 71 -50.78 -34.41 -4.83
N ALA A 72 -50.47 -33.32 -4.12
CA ALA A 72 -50.18 -33.30 -2.69
C ALA A 72 -50.70 -32.00 -2.06
N GLN A 73 -51.13 -32.08 -0.80
CA GLN A 73 -51.66 -30.94 -0.04
C GLN A 73 -50.67 -30.43 1.03
N GLY A 74 -49.54 -31.12 1.23
CA GLY A 74 -48.50 -30.68 2.13
C GLY A 74 -47.07 -30.99 1.69
N ILE A 75 -46.11 -30.32 2.32
CA ILE A 75 -44.67 -30.59 2.13
C ILE A 75 -44.02 -30.87 3.48
N LEU A 76 -43.25 -31.96 3.54
CA LEU A 76 -42.44 -32.38 4.67
C LEU A 76 -40.97 -32.09 4.37
N ALA A 77 -40.33 -31.24 5.19
CA ALA A 77 -38.92 -30.89 5.05
C ALA A 77 -38.25 -30.79 6.42
N TRP A 78 -36.93 -30.94 6.49
CA TRP A 78 -36.22 -30.94 7.78
C TRP A 78 -36.33 -29.61 8.55
N HIS A 79 -36.24 -28.48 7.83
CA HIS A 79 -36.33 -27.12 8.35
C HIS A 79 -36.73 -26.15 7.22
N PRO A 80 -37.36 -24.98 7.49
CA PRO A 80 -37.76 -24.01 6.46
C PRO A 80 -36.65 -23.59 5.51
N ASP A 81 -35.42 -23.46 6.02
CA ASP A 81 -34.24 -23.11 5.21
C ASP A 81 -33.92 -24.14 4.09
N ARG A 82 -34.45 -25.38 4.16
CA ARG A 82 -34.36 -26.38 3.09
C ARG A 82 -35.24 -26.01 1.93
N LEU A 83 -36.44 -25.48 2.18
CA LEU A 83 -37.39 -25.08 1.15
C LEU A 83 -36.93 -23.83 0.39
N ALA A 84 -36.54 -22.75 1.09
CA ALA A 84 -36.14 -21.50 0.43
C ALA A 84 -35.14 -20.67 1.27
N ARG A 85 -34.24 -19.97 0.58
CA ARG A 85 -33.32 -18.95 1.16
C ARG A 85 -33.29 -17.66 0.33
N ASN A 86 -34.34 -17.42 -0.46
CA ASN A 86 -34.50 -16.25 -1.32
C ASN A 86 -35.95 -15.76 -1.29
N ALA A 87 -36.16 -14.47 -1.54
CA ALA A 87 -37.48 -13.86 -1.40
C ALA A 87 -38.51 -14.40 -2.40
N VAL A 88 -38.08 -14.85 -3.59
CA VAL A 88 -38.97 -15.31 -4.66
C VAL A 88 -39.59 -16.66 -4.32
N ASP A 89 -38.75 -17.66 -4.00
CA ASP A 89 -39.22 -19.01 -3.68
C ASP A 89 -40.00 -19.02 -2.35
N SER A 90 -39.55 -18.24 -1.35
CA SER A 90 -40.27 -18.05 -0.09
C SER A 90 -41.64 -17.41 -0.32
N GLY A 91 -41.70 -16.37 -1.15
CA GLY A 91 -42.96 -15.71 -1.52
C GLY A 91 -43.92 -16.65 -2.24
N ARG A 92 -43.42 -17.51 -3.14
CA ARG A 92 -44.26 -18.50 -3.84
C ARG A 92 -44.87 -19.52 -2.87
N ILE A 93 -44.09 -20.03 -1.90
CA ILE A 93 -44.62 -20.94 -0.87
C ILE A 93 -45.70 -20.25 -0.02
N VAL A 94 -45.43 -19.03 0.45
CA VAL A 94 -46.39 -18.26 1.27
C VAL A 94 -47.66 -17.97 0.48
N TYR A 95 -47.54 -17.62 -0.80
CA TYR A 95 -48.68 -17.41 -1.69
C TYR A 95 -49.55 -18.66 -1.85
N LEU A 96 -48.92 -19.83 -2.03
CA LEU A 96 -49.65 -21.11 -2.16
C LEU A 96 -50.39 -21.49 -0.88
N LEU A 97 -49.83 -21.17 0.30
CA LEU A 97 -50.48 -21.37 1.60
C LEU A 97 -51.67 -20.43 1.81
N ASP A 98 -51.51 -19.15 1.47
CA ASP A 98 -52.55 -18.12 1.59
C ASP A 98 -53.76 -18.42 0.68
N ARG A 99 -53.50 -18.99 -0.50
CA ARG A 99 -54.53 -19.46 -1.43
C ARG A 99 -55.14 -20.82 -1.07
N ASN A 100 -54.70 -21.47 0.02
CA ASN A 100 -55.10 -22.83 0.41
C ASN A 100 -54.86 -23.90 -0.67
N ILE A 101 -53.94 -23.65 -1.62
CA ILE A 101 -53.50 -24.64 -2.60
C ILE A 101 -52.54 -25.62 -1.93
N LEU A 102 -51.63 -25.08 -1.12
CA LEU A 102 -50.84 -25.83 -0.15
C LEU A 102 -51.52 -25.67 1.21
N THR A 103 -51.95 -26.77 1.83
CA THR A 103 -52.71 -26.72 3.09
C THR A 103 -51.84 -26.81 4.34
N ASP A 104 -50.72 -27.54 4.26
CA ASP A 104 -49.89 -27.84 5.43
C ASP A 104 -48.38 -27.88 5.10
N LEU A 105 -47.57 -27.48 6.08
CA LEU A 105 -46.12 -27.64 6.04
C LEU A 105 -45.67 -28.27 7.35
N LYS A 106 -44.92 -29.36 7.25
CA LYS A 106 -44.34 -30.04 8.42
C LYS A 106 -42.83 -29.93 8.39
N PHE A 107 -42.26 -29.56 9.54
CA PHE A 107 -40.82 -29.60 9.77
C PHE A 107 -40.46 -30.32 11.06
N LEU A 108 -39.28 -30.95 11.09
CA LEU A 108 -38.78 -31.61 12.31
C LEU A 108 -38.41 -30.61 13.41
N THR A 109 -37.80 -29.50 13.02
CA THR A 109 -37.18 -28.53 13.93
C THR A 109 -37.99 -27.24 14.09
N PHE A 110 -39.06 -27.08 13.32
CA PHE A 110 -39.86 -25.87 13.28
C PHE A 110 -41.34 -26.22 13.24
N TRP A 111 -42.09 -25.73 14.23
CA TRP A 111 -43.53 -25.95 14.27
C TRP A 111 -44.25 -24.89 13.42
N PHE A 112 -45.14 -25.34 12.54
CA PHE A 112 -45.92 -24.48 11.66
C PHE A 112 -47.39 -24.91 11.64
N GLN A 113 -48.27 -23.91 11.54
CA GLN A 113 -49.69 -24.06 11.25
C GLN A 113 -50.10 -23.00 10.23
N ASN A 114 -51.03 -23.33 9.33
CA ASN A 114 -51.53 -22.40 8.32
C ASN A 114 -52.56 -21.40 8.92
N THR A 115 -52.07 -20.55 9.82
CA THR A 115 -52.79 -19.40 10.39
C THR A 115 -52.08 -18.10 10.00
N PRO A 116 -52.73 -16.92 10.07
CA PRO A 116 -52.05 -15.65 9.80
C PRO A 116 -50.78 -15.47 10.64
N GLN A 117 -50.81 -15.90 11.90
CA GLN A 117 -49.65 -15.88 12.79
C GLN A 117 -48.57 -16.89 12.38
N GLY A 118 -48.96 -18.10 11.95
CA GLY A 118 -48.03 -19.09 11.44
C GLY A 118 -47.35 -18.67 10.12
N LEU A 119 -48.10 -18.06 9.19
CA LEU A 119 -47.57 -17.49 7.95
C LEU A 119 -46.57 -16.34 8.22
N PHE A 120 -46.87 -15.50 9.21
CA PHE A 120 -45.94 -14.47 9.68
C PHE A 120 -44.66 -15.08 10.25
N MET A 121 -44.76 -16.08 11.14
CA MET A 121 -43.60 -16.79 11.70
C MET A 121 -42.76 -17.50 10.63
N LEU A 122 -43.41 -18.14 9.65
CA LEU A 122 -42.74 -18.77 8.52
C LEU A 122 -41.98 -17.75 7.66
N SER A 123 -42.59 -16.59 7.41
CA SER A 123 -41.96 -15.48 6.69
C SER A 123 -40.73 -14.95 7.42
N ILE A 124 -40.80 -14.84 8.76
CA ILE A 124 -39.63 -14.51 9.59
C ILE A 124 -38.55 -15.58 9.46
N ALA A 125 -38.89 -16.87 9.52
CA ALA A 125 -37.93 -17.96 9.41
C ALA A 125 -37.20 -17.97 8.05
N PHE A 126 -37.92 -17.72 6.95
CA PHE A 126 -37.33 -17.53 5.63
C PHE A 126 -36.45 -16.27 5.58
N GLY A 127 -36.91 -15.17 6.16
CA GLY A 127 -36.15 -13.92 6.29
C GLY A 127 -34.83 -14.11 7.04
N GLN A 128 -34.85 -14.83 8.16
CA GLN A 128 -33.67 -15.17 8.95
C GLN A 128 -32.67 -16.02 8.15
N SER A 129 -33.17 -17.00 7.40
CA SER A 129 -32.35 -17.87 6.54
C SER A 129 -31.67 -17.07 5.43
N LYS A 130 -32.38 -16.11 4.82
CA LYS A 130 -31.81 -15.18 3.83
C LYS A 130 -30.77 -14.25 4.47
N TYR A 131 -31.10 -13.63 5.61
CA TYR A 131 -30.20 -12.76 6.36
C TYR A 131 -28.90 -13.46 6.73
N TYR A 132 -28.97 -14.72 7.20
CA TYR A 132 -27.78 -15.51 7.52
C TYR A 132 -26.85 -15.69 6.31
N VAL A 133 -27.40 -16.02 5.14
CA VAL A 133 -26.61 -16.18 3.91
C VAL A 133 -25.99 -14.86 3.47
N ASP A 134 -26.75 -13.77 3.51
CA ASP A 134 -26.31 -12.44 3.10
C ASP A 134 -25.21 -11.92 4.07
N SER A 135 -25.43 -12.07 5.37
CA SER A 135 -24.46 -11.73 6.43
C SER A 135 -23.16 -12.55 6.31
N LEU A 136 -23.26 -13.86 6.06
CA LEU A 136 -22.07 -14.71 5.85
C LEU A 136 -21.25 -14.23 4.64
N SER A 137 -21.92 -13.90 3.53
CA SER A 137 -21.28 -13.32 2.34
C SER A 137 -20.56 -12.00 2.66
N GLU A 138 -21.20 -11.11 3.42
CA GLU A 138 -20.56 -9.86 3.85
C GLU A 138 -19.37 -10.11 4.78
N ASN A 139 -19.47 -11.06 5.71
CA ASN A 139 -18.41 -11.46 6.61
C ASN A 139 -17.21 -11.99 5.85
N THR A 140 -17.42 -12.87 4.88
CA THR A 140 -16.35 -13.39 4.01
C THR A 140 -15.72 -12.27 3.19
N LYS A 141 -16.51 -11.40 2.55
CA LYS A 141 -15.99 -10.25 1.79
C LYS A 141 -15.19 -9.30 2.68
N ARG A 142 -15.65 -9.05 3.91
CA ARG A 142 -14.95 -8.24 4.92
C ARG A 142 -13.63 -8.91 5.33
N GLY A 143 -13.62 -10.21 5.57
CA GLY A 143 -12.40 -10.98 5.88
C GLY A 143 -11.37 -10.92 4.75
N LEU A 144 -11.82 -11.12 3.50
CA LEU A 144 -10.96 -11.02 2.32
C LEU A 144 -10.38 -9.60 2.14
N ARG A 145 -11.23 -8.57 2.31
CA ARG A 145 -10.77 -7.16 2.29
C ARG A 145 -9.74 -6.89 3.38
N GLN A 146 -9.92 -7.46 4.58
CA GLN A 146 -8.96 -7.29 5.67
C GLN A 146 -7.63 -7.98 5.38
N LYS A 147 -7.63 -9.17 4.78
CA LYS A 147 -6.39 -9.82 4.30
C LYS A 147 -5.65 -8.94 3.29
N VAL A 148 -6.37 -8.42 2.30
CA VAL A 148 -5.79 -7.54 1.28
C VAL A 148 -5.21 -6.27 1.89
N ARG A 149 -5.89 -5.66 2.87
CA ARG A 149 -5.39 -4.48 3.61
C ARG A 149 -4.10 -4.76 4.37
N ARG A 150 -3.95 -5.96 4.92
CA ARG A 150 -2.69 -6.38 5.54
C ARG A 150 -1.60 -6.67 4.53
N GLY A 151 -1.92 -6.81 3.25
CA GLY A 151 -0.99 -7.28 2.21
C GLY A 151 -0.86 -8.80 2.14
N GLU A 152 -1.80 -9.54 2.75
CA GLU A 152 -1.92 -11.00 2.61
C GLU A 152 -2.72 -11.33 1.34
N CYS A 153 -2.13 -12.11 0.43
CA CYS A 153 -2.84 -12.55 -0.78
C CYS A 153 -3.95 -13.56 -0.39
N PRO A 154 -5.22 -13.29 -0.73
CA PRO A 154 -6.33 -14.17 -0.36
C PRO A 154 -6.43 -15.44 -1.21
N GLY A 155 -5.75 -15.49 -2.35
CA GLY A 155 -5.77 -16.61 -3.28
C GLY A 155 -4.65 -17.62 -3.07
N VAL A 156 -4.63 -18.65 -3.92
CA VAL A 156 -3.55 -19.65 -3.95
C VAL A 156 -2.26 -18.98 -4.45
N ALA A 157 -1.15 -19.20 -3.74
CA ALA A 157 0.17 -18.75 -4.17
C ALA A 157 0.52 -19.24 -5.61
N PRO A 158 1.13 -18.37 -6.44
CA PRO A 158 1.55 -18.76 -7.79
C PRO A 158 2.79 -19.68 -7.77
N LEU A 159 3.10 -20.27 -8.92
CA LEU A 159 4.24 -21.18 -9.09
C LEU A 159 5.55 -20.51 -8.67
N GLY A 160 6.40 -21.21 -7.90
CA GLY A 160 7.59 -20.64 -7.24
C GLY A 160 7.37 -20.32 -5.76
N TYR A 161 6.14 -20.46 -5.27
CA TYR A 161 5.76 -20.25 -3.87
C TYR A 161 4.90 -21.41 -3.35
N LEU A 162 4.95 -21.65 -2.03
CA LEU A 162 4.16 -22.65 -1.32
C LEU A 162 3.20 -21.96 -0.34
N ASN A 163 2.00 -22.53 -0.17
CA ASN A 163 1.07 -22.11 0.87
C ASN A 163 1.33 -22.95 2.13
N ASP A 164 1.90 -22.34 3.16
CA ASP A 164 2.03 -22.97 4.46
C ASP A 164 0.65 -23.04 5.14
N ARG A 165 0.11 -24.25 5.28
CA ARG A 165 -1.22 -24.49 5.86
C ARG A 165 -1.25 -24.21 7.37
N LEU A 166 -0.12 -24.37 8.06
CA LEU A 166 -0.04 -24.21 9.52
C LEU A 166 -0.05 -22.72 9.87
N ASN A 167 0.86 -21.95 9.28
CA ASN A 167 0.98 -20.52 9.55
C ASN A 167 0.08 -19.65 8.67
N ARG A 168 -0.63 -20.25 7.69
CA ARG A 168 -1.48 -19.56 6.70
C ARG A 168 -0.72 -18.45 5.95
N LYS A 169 0.56 -18.67 5.68
CA LYS A 169 1.47 -17.74 4.99
C LYS A 169 1.93 -18.31 3.65
N ILE A 170 2.31 -17.41 2.75
CA ILE A 170 2.94 -17.77 1.48
C ILE A 170 4.45 -17.70 1.69
N ILE A 171 5.12 -18.83 1.47
CA ILE A 171 6.58 -18.97 1.58
C ILE A 171 7.19 -19.25 0.21
N VAL A 172 8.47 -18.92 0.04
CA VAL A 172 9.20 -19.21 -1.18
C VAL A 172 9.43 -20.72 -1.32
N ASP A 173 9.19 -21.28 -2.50
CA ASP A 173 9.50 -22.69 -2.78
C ASP A 173 11.02 -22.86 -3.02
N PRO A 174 11.74 -23.63 -2.21
CA PRO A 174 13.18 -23.82 -2.39
C PRO A 174 13.56 -24.48 -3.72
N LYS A 175 12.69 -25.33 -4.28
CA LYS A 175 12.95 -26.06 -5.53
C LYS A 175 12.52 -25.26 -6.75
N ALA A 176 11.30 -24.72 -6.73
CA ALA A 176 10.74 -24.04 -7.89
C ALA A 176 11.21 -22.58 -8.03
N SER A 177 11.52 -21.89 -6.92
CA SER A 177 11.85 -20.46 -6.99
C SER A 177 13.13 -20.12 -7.77
N PRO A 178 14.24 -20.88 -7.69
CA PRO A 178 15.44 -20.56 -8.46
C PRO A 178 15.19 -20.68 -9.97
N VAL A 179 14.43 -21.71 -10.37
CA VAL A 179 14.04 -21.95 -11.77
C VAL A 179 13.17 -20.81 -12.30
N ILE A 180 12.26 -20.27 -11.48
CA ILE A 180 11.46 -19.10 -11.88
C ILE A 180 12.32 -17.84 -12.00
N LYS A 181 13.31 -17.62 -11.12
CA LYS A 181 14.25 -16.49 -11.29
C LYS A 181 15.03 -16.59 -12.59
N GLU A 182 15.59 -17.77 -12.85
CA GLU A 182 16.32 -18.10 -14.09
C GLU A 182 15.42 -17.91 -15.33
N LEU A 183 14.13 -18.26 -15.25
CA LEU A 183 13.15 -18.03 -16.32
C LEU A 183 13.02 -16.54 -16.68
N PHE A 184 12.92 -15.65 -15.68
CA PHE A 184 12.82 -14.21 -15.92
C PHE A 184 14.12 -13.63 -16.50
N GLU A 185 15.28 -14.11 -16.03
CA GLU A 185 16.59 -13.71 -16.54
C GLU A 185 16.82 -14.17 -17.98
N LEU A 186 16.47 -15.41 -18.31
CA LEU A 186 16.57 -15.92 -19.68
C LEU A 186 15.62 -15.16 -20.61
N TYR A 187 14.40 -14.90 -20.17
CA TYR A 187 13.43 -14.19 -21.01
C TYR A 187 13.82 -12.73 -21.27
N SER A 188 14.47 -12.06 -20.32
CA SER A 188 14.92 -10.66 -20.50
C SER A 188 15.96 -10.51 -21.61
N THR A 189 16.70 -11.56 -21.96
CA THR A 189 17.66 -11.55 -23.09
C THR A 189 17.02 -11.41 -24.47
N SER A 190 15.70 -11.55 -24.58
CA SER A 190 14.92 -11.51 -25.84
C SER A 190 15.25 -12.59 -26.89
N GLN A 191 16.03 -13.62 -26.53
CA GLN A 191 16.44 -14.70 -27.46
C GLN A 191 15.48 -15.91 -27.48
N TYR A 192 14.70 -16.12 -26.41
CA TYR A 192 13.93 -17.36 -26.23
C TYR A 192 12.44 -17.16 -26.49
N THR A 193 11.79 -18.09 -27.19
CA THR A 193 10.34 -18.08 -27.46
C THR A 193 9.52 -18.67 -26.29
N TYR A 194 8.20 -18.44 -26.25
CA TYR A 194 7.34 -19.02 -25.20
C TYR A 194 7.36 -20.55 -25.18
N ASP A 195 7.48 -21.20 -26.35
CA ASP A 195 7.55 -22.66 -26.45
C ASP A 195 8.90 -23.20 -25.95
N GLN A 196 9.99 -22.49 -26.23
CA GLN A 196 11.30 -22.81 -25.65
C GLN A 196 11.30 -22.63 -24.13
N MET A 197 10.64 -21.58 -23.61
CA MET A 197 10.48 -21.37 -22.16
C MET A 197 9.62 -22.46 -21.51
N SER A 198 8.56 -22.93 -22.17
CA SER A 198 7.76 -24.08 -21.72
C SER A 198 8.60 -25.36 -21.66
N THR A 199 9.48 -25.57 -22.65
CA THR A 199 10.38 -26.72 -22.70
C THR A 199 11.43 -26.63 -21.60
N PHE A 200 12.03 -25.45 -21.39
CA PHE A 200 12.96 -25.18 -20.31
C PHE A 200 12.38 -25.50 -18.92
N LEU A 201 11.13 -25.09 -18.67
CA LEU A 201 10.44 -25.41 -17.41
C LEU A 201 10.25 -26.91 -17.22
N LYS A 202 9.93 -27.64 -18.30
CA LYS A 202 9.82 -29.10 -18.27
C LYS A 202 11.17 -29.75 -17.96
N ASP A 203 12.25 -29.31 -18.59
CA ASP A 203 13.60 -29.86 -18.40
C ASP A 203 14.11 -29.66 -16.96
N LYS A 204 13.72 -28.56 -16.32
CA LYS A 204 14.00 -28.27 -14.90
C LYS A 204 13.03 -28.96 -13.94
N GLY A 205 12.13 -29.83 -14.43
CA GLY A 205 11.21 -30.63 -13.64
C GLY A 205 9.91 -29.93 -13.20
N LEU A 206 9.61 -28.73 -13.72
CA LEU A 206 8.36 -28.03 -13.45
C LEU A 206 7.29 -28.41 -14.48
N ILE A 207 6.51 -29.45 -14.15
CA ILE A 207 5.42 -29.98 -14.96
C ILE A 207 4.05 -29.78 -14.29
N THR A 208 3.00 -29.89 -15.08
CA THR A 208 1.62 -29.89 -14.56
C THR A 208 1.30 -31.22 -13.87
N ARG A 209 0.22 -31.27 -13.08
CA ARG A 209 -0.25 -32.49 -12.36
C ARG A 209 -0.51 -33.73 -13.24
N GLY A 210 -0.52 -33.60 -14.56
CA GLY A 210 -0.70 -34.70 -15.51
C GLY A 210 0.51 -34.94 -16.40
N ASP A 211 1.73 -34.66 -15.89
CA ASP A 211 3.03 -34.83 -16.56
C ASP A 211 3.20 -34.11 -17.91
N LYS A 212 2.36 -33.11 -18.16
CA LYS A 212 2.43 -32.27 -19.36
C LYS A 212 3.26 -31.02 -19.11
N PRO A 213 3.99 -30.51 -20.13
CA PRO A 213 4.69 -29.23 -20.05
C PRO A 213 3.73 -28.08 -19.76
N ILE A 214 4.24 -27.03 -19.12
CA ILE A 214 3.48 -25.82 -18.82
C ILE A 214 3.16 -25.09 -20.13
N HIS A 215 1.89 -25.09 -20.54
CA HIS A 215 1.46 -24.47 -21.79
C HIS A 215 1.90 -22.99 -21.91
N LYS A 216 2.23 -22.54 -23.13
CA LYS A 216 2.74 -21.19 -23.45
C LYS A 216 1.93 -20.04 -22.83
N SER A 217 0.60 -20.16 -22.79
CA SER A 217 -0.26 -19.13 -22.18
C SER A 217 -0.02 -18.98 -20.67
N ARG A 218 0.33 -20.08 -19.99
CA ARG A 218 0.66 -20.07 -18.56
C ARG A 218 2.04 -19.45 -18.33
N VAL A 219 2.99 -19.63 -19.25
CA VAL A 219 4.28 -18.93 -19.23
C VAL A 219 4.09 -17.42 -19.36
N THR A 220 3.27 -16.96 -20.31
CA THR A 220 2.91 -15.55 -20.45
C THR A 220 2.24 -15.00 -19.19
N PHE A 221 1.36 -15.79 -18.56
CA PHE A 221 0.75 -15.41 -17.28
C PHE A 221 1.77 -15.28 -16.16
N ILE A 222 2.77 -16.18 -16.07
CA ILE A 222 3.86 -16.10 -15.09
C ILE A 222 4.67 -14.82 -15.30
N LEU A 223 5.13 -14.57 -16.53
CA LEU A 223 5.96 -13.42 -16.88
C LEU A 223 5.25 -12.07 -16.69
N SER A 224 3.93 -12.02 -16.76
CA SER A 224 3.12 -10.80 -16.58
C SER A 224 2.55 -10.61 -15.18
N ASN A 225 2.77 -11.57 -14.26
CA ASN A 225 2.17 -11.53 -12.93
C ASN A 225 2.98 -10.64 -11.98
N PRO A 226 2.39 -9.58 -11.39
CA PRO A 226 3.08 -8.70 -10.44
C PRO A 226 3.54 -9.39 -9.14
N PHE A 227 3.05 -10.60 -8.87
CA PHE A 227 3.36 -11.35 -7.65
C PHE A 227 4.86 -11.54 -7.46
N TYR A 228 5.60 -11.77 -8.54
CA TYR A 228 7.02 -12.06 -8.47
C TYR A 228 7.89 -10.89 -7.99
N PHE A 229 7.43 -9.63 -8.13
CA PHE A 229 8.14 -8.45 -7.59
C PHE A 229 7.50 -7.87 -6.32
N GLY A 230 6.56 -8.59 -5.69
CA GLY A 230 5.99 -8.26 -4.37
C GLY A 230 4.61 -7.62 -4.37
N TYR A 231 3.84 -7.70 -5.46
CA TYR A 231 2.50 -7.11 -5.58
C TYR A 231 1.48 -8.14 -6.05
N PHE A 232 0.22 -8.09 -5.64
CA PHE A 232 -0.79 -9.05 -6.11
C PHE A 232 -2.04 -8.36 -6.63
N ARG A 233 -2.76 -9.03 -7.53
CA ARG A 233 -4.01 -8.56 -8.10
C ARG A 233 -5.20 -9.09 -7.30
N PHE A 234 -6.09 -8.20 -6.86
CA PHE A 234 -7.36 -8.55 -6.22
C PHE A 234 -8.47 -7.63 -6.74
N ASN A 235 -9.61 -8.17 -7.19
CA ASN A 235 -10.71 -7.40 -7.78
C ASN A 235 -10.28 -6.40 -8.87
N LYS A 236 -9.32 -6.79 -9.72
CA LYS A 236 -8.69 -5.96 -10.78
C LYS A 236 -7.81 -4.81 -10.28
N GLU A 237 -7.57 -4.70 -8.98
CA GLU A 237 -6.68 -3.72 -8.36
C GLU A 237 -5.36 -4.37 -7.97
N ILE A 238 -4.26 -3.62 -8.05
CA ILE A 238 -2.93 -4.06 -7.62
C ILE A 238 -2.68 -3.59 -6.18
N HIS A 239 -2.32 -4.53 -5.31
CA HIS A 239 -2.02 -4.28 -3.90
C HIS A 239 -0.61 -4.74 -3.56
N GLN A 240 0.01 -4.09 -2.56
CA GLN A 240 1.32 -4.47 -2.06
C GLN A 240 1.21 -5.75 -1.21
N GLY A 241 2.04 -6.74 -1.49
CA GLY A 241 2.12 -7.99 -0.74
C GLY A 241 3.18 -7.94 0.37
N ILE A 242 2.97 -8.73 1.44
CA ILE A 242 3.98 -8.97 2.49
C ILE A 242 4.97 -10.07 2.08
N HIS A 243 4.63 -10.89 1.07
CA HIS A 243 5.45 -12.03 0.67
C HIS A 243 6.79 -11.58 0.07
N GLU A 244 7.79 -12.45 0.17
CA GLU A 244 9.13 -12.18 -0.36
C GLU A 244 9.12 -12.16 -1.90
N PRO A 245 9.61 -11.08 -2.55
CA PRO A 245 9.68 -11.02 -4.01
C PRO A 245 10.82 -11.90 -4.54
N LEU A 246 10.57 -12.65 -5.63
CA LEU A 246 11.62 -13.43 -6.30
C LEU A 246 12.49 -12.59 -7.23
N ILE A 247 11.90 -11.58 -7.87
CA ILE A 247 12.56 -10.75 -8.87
C ILE A 247 12.50 -9.27 -8.50
N THR A 248 13.47 -8.51 -9.01
CA THR A 248 13.43 -7.05 -8.90
C THR A 248 12.42 -6.45 -9.87
N LYS A 249 11.87 -5.28 -9.54
CA LYS A 249 10.99 -4.55 -10.47
C LYS A 249 11.72 -4.20 -11.78
N LYS A 250 13.03 -3.92 -11.73
CA LYS A 250 13.82 -3.62 -12.93
C LYS A 250 13.80 -4.79 -13.92
N LEU A 251 14.09 -5.99 -13.45
CA LEU A 251 14.04 -7.20 -14.27
C LEU A 251 12.63 -7.46 -14.81
N PHE A 252 11.60 -7.24 -13.99
CA PHE A 252 10.20 -7.35 -14.43
C PHE A 252 9.85 -6.36 -15.55
N ASP A 253 10.27 -5.10 -15.41
CA ASP A 253 10.01 -4.05 -16.39
C ASP A 253 10.77 -4.32 -17.71
N GLU A 254 12.00 -4.84 -17.65
CA GLU A 254 12.75 -5.33 -18.83
C GLU A 254 11.98 -6.44 -19.55
N VAL A 255 11.46 -7.42 -18.81
CA VAL A 255 10.63 -8.49 -19.36
C VAL A 255 9.33 -7.96 -19.97
N GLN A 256 8.67 -6.97 -19.34
CA GLN A 256 7.47 -6.36 -19.92
C GLN A 256 7.76 -5.66 -21.25
N LYS A 257 8.89 -4.95 -21.37
CA LYS A 257 9.31 -4.36 -22.65
C LYS A 257 9.49 -5.41 -23.73
N VAL A 258 10.15 -6.53 -23.42
CA VAL A 258 10.30 -7.66 -24.37
C VAL A 258 8.94 -8.24 -24.78
N LEU A 259 7.97 -8.31 -23.87
CA LEU A 259 6.60 -8.74 -24.17
C LEU A 259 5.89 -7.77 -25.13
N GLU A 260 6.03 -6.46 -24.90
CA GLU A 260 5.48 -5.40 -25.76
C GLU A 260 6.12 -5.42 -27.15
N ASP A 261 7.45 -5.48 -27.22
CA ASP A 261 8.22 -5.51 -28.47
C ASP A 261 7.86 -6.72 -29.34
N ARG A 262 7.65 -7.89 -28.73
CA ARG A 262 7.24 -9.12 -29.42
C ARG A 262 5.74 -9.19 -29.74
N GLY A 263 4.93 -8.34 -29.11
CA GLY A 263 3.54 -8.13 -29.49
C GLY A 263 3.41 -7.54 -30.91
N HIS A 264 4.48 -6.92 -31.41
CA HIS A 264 4.60 -6.49 -32.80
C HIS A 264 5.16 -7.62 -33.67
N SER A 265 4.48 -7.91 -34.80
CA SER A 265 4.85 -9.01 -35.70
C SER A 265 6.25 -8.81 -36.29
N HIS A 266 7.18 -9.69 -35.93
CA HIS A 266 8.46 -9.85 -36.64
C HIS A 266 8.50 -11.20 -37.38
N PRO A 267 8.94 -11.25 -38.66
CA PRO A 267 9.08 -12.50 -39.40
C PRO A 267 10.32 -13.30 -38.95
N ASN A 268 10.21 -14.63 -38.95
CA ASN A 268 11.26 -15.62 -38.65
C ASN A 268 12.55 -15.46 -39.50
N VAL A 269 13.69 -15.80 -38.91
CA VAL A 269 15.10 -15.79 -39.44
C VAL A 269 15.31 -17.05 -40.34
N PRO A 270 16.17 -17.12 -41.40
CA PRO A 270 17.57 -16.67 -41.44
C PRO A 270 18.18 -16.22 -42.80
N TYR A 271 18.54 -14.94 -42.88
CA TYR A 271 19.81 -14.50 -43.45
C TYR A 271 20.30 -13.36 -42.55
N ASN A 272 21.35 -13.60 -41.76
CA ASN A 272 21.89 -12.61 -40.86
C ASN A 272 22.72 -11.60 -41.66
N PHE A 273 22.05 -10.65 -42.29
CA PHE A 273 22.70 -9.51 -42.92
C PHE A 273 23.06 -8.47 -41.85
N PRO A 274 24.36 -8.14 -41.65
CA PRO A 274 24.81 -7.33 -40.52
C PRO A 274 24.17 -5.93 -40.44
N PHE A 275 23.73 -5.33 -41.54
CA PHE A 275 23.24 -3.94 -41.52
C PHE A 275 21.73 -3.78 -41.74
N THR A 276 20.95 -4.88 -41.80
CA THR A 276 19.48 -4.77 -41.98
C THR A 276 18.79 -4.23 -40.73
N GLY A 277 17.81 -3.35 -40.92
CA GLY A 277 17.08 -2.71 -39.81
C GLY A 277 17.82 -1.54 -39.14
N LEU A 278 19.04 -1.22 -39.59
CA LEU A 278 19.82 -0.10 -39.06
C LEU A 278 19.75 1.13 -39.98
N ILE A 279 19.82 0.91 -41.30
CA ILE A 279 19.91 1.99 -42.30
C ILE A 279 18.53 2.28 -42.90
N LYS A 280 18.18 3.56 -42.97
CA LYS A 280 16.96 4.04 -43.66
C LYS A 280 17.32 4.64 -45.01
N CYS A 281 16.38 4.62 -45.94
CA CYS A 281 16.57 5.26 -47.24
C CYS A 281 16.22 6.76 -47.17
N GLY A 282 17.11 7.61 -47.68
CA GLY A 282 16.93 9.07 -47.68
C GLY A 282 15.90 9.61 -48.69
N GLU A 283 15.37 8.78 -49.58
CA GLU A 283 14.32 9.15 -50.53
C GLU A 283 12.94 8.64 -50.08
N CYS A 284 12.85 7.35 -49.72
CA CYS A 284 11.59 6.67 -49.42
C CYS A 284 11.24 6.64 -47.93
N GLY A 285 12.19 6.96 -47.04
CA GLY A 285 12.07 6.82 -45.58
C GLY A 285 12.01 5.37 -45.08
N MET A 286 11.82 4.40 -45.98
CA MET A 286 11.70 2.98 -45.63
C MET A 286 13.06 2.36 -45.31
N MET A 287 13.01 1.26 -44.56
CA MET A 287 14.20 0.52 -44.14
C MET A 287 14.92 -0.13 -45.33
N ILE A 288 16.25 -0.18 -45.24
CA ILE A 288 17.11 -0.96 -46.13
C ILE A 288 17.06 -2.44 -45.75
N SER A 289 16.81 -3.28 -46.75
CA SER A 289 16.88 -4.73 -46.70
C SER A 289 18.10 -5.22 -47.49
N ALA A 290 18.45 -6.49 -47.36
CA ALA A 290 19.58 -7.08 -48.05
C ALA A 290 19.18 -8.35 -48.80
N GLU A 291 19.88 -8.61 -49.91
CA GLU A 291 19.71 -9.77 -50.78
C GLU A 291 21.09 -10.32 -51.15
N GLN A 292 21.19 -11.64 -51.26
CA GLN A 292 22.40 -12.33 -51.65
C GLN A 292 22.25 -12.90 -53.05
N HIS A 293 23.20 -12.60 -53.93
CA HIS A 293 23.23 -13.08 -55.30
C HIS A 293 24.49 -13.92 -55.54
N LEU A 294 24.33 -15.03 -56.25
CA LEU A 294 25.42 -15.90 -56.68
C LEU A 294 25.74 -15.61 -58.15
N LYS A 295 26.97 -15.21 -58.44
CA LYS A 295 27.44 -15.01 -59.81
C LYS A 295 28.55 -16.01 -60.12
N TYR A 296 28.30 -16.86 -61.11
CA TYR A 296 29.24 -17.87 -61.55
C TYR A 296 30.11 -17.34 -62.69
N TYR A 297 31.43 -17.44 -62.53
CA TYR A 297 32.39 -17.02 -63.53
C TYR A 297 32.94 -18.23 -64.29
N LYS A 298 32.57 -18.36 -65.56
CA LYS A 298 33.02 -19.46 -66.45
C LYS A 298 34.54 -19.56 -66.60
N SER A 299 35.27 -18.47 -66.34
CA SER A 299 36.73 -18.42 -66.45
C SER A 299 37.49 -19.03 -65.26
N ILE A 300 36.82 -19.27 -64.12
CA ILE A 300 37.47 -19.69 -62.86
C ILE A 300 36.78 -20.93 -62.26
N ASP A 301 35.73 -21.46 -62.91
CA ASP A 301 34.86 -22.54 -62.40
C ASP A 301 34.45 -22.35 -60.92
N GLN A 302 34.23 -21.10 -60.53
CA GLN A 302 33.90 -20.71 -59.16
C GLN A 302 32.74 -19.72 -59.15
N GLY A 303 31.83 -19.93 -58.19
CA GLY A 303 30.75 -19.01 -57.88
C GLY A 303 31.20 -17.99 -56.84
N GLN A 304 31.10 -16.70 -57.15
CA GLN A 304 31.33 -15.62 -56.20
C GLN A 304 29.98 -15.12 -55.66
N GLN A 305 29.90 -14.98 -54.33
CA GLN A 305 28.71 -14.46 -53.66
C GLN A 305 28.81 -12.95 -53.51
N PHE A 306 27.74 -12.22 -53.83
CA PHE A 306 27.63 -10.78 -53.63
C PHE A 306 26.42 -10.47 -52.75
N VAL A 307 26.63 -9.63 -51.74
CA VAL A 307 25.56 -9.12 -50.88
C VAL A 307 25.23 -7.70 -51.29
N TYR A 308 23.96 -7.46 -51.60
CA TYR A 308 23.43 -6.16 -52.00
C TYR A 308 22.44 -5.64 -50.96
N TYR A 309 22.53 -4.35 -50.65
CA TYR A 309 21.59 -3.63 -49.81
C TYR A 309 20.68 -2.73 -50.67
N ARG A 310 19.36 -2.75 -50.42
CA ARG A 310 18.34 -2.01 -51.18
C ARG A 310 17.21 -1.45 -50.31
N CYS A 311 16.58 -0.32 -50.69
CA CYS A 311 15.30 0.12 -50.09
C CYS A 311 14.26 -1.00 -50.33
N SER A 312 13.47 -1.30 -49.31
CA SER A 312 12.36 -2.26 -49.42
C SER A 312 11.29 -1.83 -50.44
N LYS A 313 11.28 -0.54 -50.83
CA LYS A 313 10.36 0.11 -51.78
C LYS A 313 8.87 -0.07 -51.41
N LYS A 314 8.57 -0.21 -50.12
CA LYS A 314 7.21 -0.44 -49.60
C LYS A 314 6.42 0.84 -49.29
N SER A 315 6.98 2.03 -49.58
CA SER A 315 6.26 3.29 -49.31
C SER A 315 5.03 3.39 -50.21
N LYS A 316 3.87 3.66 -49.63
CA LYS A 316 2.62 3.89 -50.37
C LYS A 316 2.53 5.31 -50.94
N VAL A 317 3.38 6.22 -50.46
CA VAL A 317 3.34 7.67 -50.77
C VAL A 317 4.37 8.06 -51.83
N THR A 318 5.58 7.47 -51.79
CA THR A 318 6.70 7.87 -52.64
C THR A 318 7.30 6.66 -53.36
N LYS A 319 7.39 6.72 -54.70
CA LYS A 319 8.11 5.71 -55.50
C LYS A 319 9.61 5.93 -55.38
N CYS A 320 10.35 4.92 -54.92
CA CYS A 320 11.78 5.01 -54.65
C CYS A 320 12.63 4.55 -55.85
N LEU A 321 13.49 5.45 -56.35
CA LEU A 321 14.41 5.18 -57.46
C LEU A 321 15.86 4.91 -57.00
N GLN A 322 16.12 4.86 -55.70
CA GLN A 322 17.46 4.61 -55.18
C GLN A 322 18.09 3.31 -55.74
N PRO A 323 19.37 3.38 -56.17
CA PRO A 323 20.12 2.24 -56.69
C PRO A 323 20.62 1.32 -55.57
N TYR A 324 21.00 0.10 -55.95
CA TYR A 324 21.51 -0.90 -55.01
C TYR A 324 22.98 -0.58 -54.68
N ILE A 325 23.40 -0.95 -53.47
CA ILE A 325 24.80 -0.80 -53.02
C ILE A 325 25.34 -2.18 -52.59
N THR A 326 26.57 -2.48 -52.99
CA THR A 326 27.26 -3.72 -52.59
C THR A 326 27.85 -3.60 -51.19
N GLN A 327 27.99 -4.73 -50.50
CA GLN A 327 28.62 -4.78 -49.19
C GLN A 327 30.06 -4.23 -49.18
N ASP A 328 30.82 -4.45 -50.25
CA ASP A 328 32.21 -3.97 -50.36
C ASP A 328 32.31 -2.44 -50.43
N VAL A 329 31.25 -1.77 -50.89
CA VAL A 329 31.20 -0.30 -50.97
C VAL A 329 30.62 0.32 -49.70
N ILE A 330 29.71 -0.39 -49.01
CA ILE A 330 29.10 0.12 -47.78
C ILE A 330 30.06 0.04 -46.59
N ILE A 331 30.88 -1.01 -46.49
CA ILE A 331 31.80 -1.21 -45.36
C ILE A 331 32.81 -0.07 -45.21
N PRO A 332 33.54 0.37 -46.25
CA PRO A 332 34.48 1.48 -46.13
C PRO A 332 33.82 2.79 -45.67
N GLN A 333 32.60 3.07 -46.14
CA GLN A 333 31.86 4.27 -45.71
C GLN A 333 31.47 4.19 -44.23
N LEU A 334 31.05 3.02 -43.76
CA LEU A 334 30.77 2.80 -42.33
C LEU A 334 32.05 2.88 -41.49
N ASN A 335 33.18 2.39 -42.01
CA ASN A 335 34.47 2.48 -41.33
C ASN A 335 34.92 3.94 -41.15
N ASP A 336 34.75 4.78 -42.16
CA ASP A 336 35.04 6.23 -42.07
C ASP A 336 34.21 6.89 -40.96
N HIS A 337 32.92 6.56 -40.86
CA HIS A 337 32.05 7.07 -39.80
C HIS A 337 32.43 6.57 -38.40
N ILE A 338 32.92 5.33 -38.27
CA ILE A 338 33.41 4.78 -36.99
C ILE A 338 34.76 5.41 -36.61
N GLN A 339 35.66 5.66 -37.57
CA GLN A 339 36.95 6.31 -37.33
C GLN A 339 36.78 7.75 -36.85
N LYS A 340 35.78 8.46 -37.36
CA LYS A 340 35.44 9.83 -36.95
C LYS A 340 35.15 9.99 -35.46
N VAL A 341 34.62 8.95 -34.82
CA VAL A 341 34.30 8.96 -33.39
C VAL A 341 35.41 8.34 -32.52
N SER A 342 36.57 8.02 -33.10
CA SER A 342 37.64 7.34 -32.37
C SER A 342 38.47 8.28 -31.51
N LEU A 343 38.80 7.80 -30.31
CA LEU A 343 39.64 8.48 -29.34
C LEU A 343 41.09 7.94 -29.40
N SER A 344 42.06 8.84 -29.26
CA SER A 344 43.47 8.45 -29.15
C SER A 344 43.76 7.90 -27.74
N THR A 345 44.80 7.08 -27.61
CA THR A 345 45.18 6.51 -26.30
C THR A 345 45.56 7.59 -25.28
N SER A 346 46.17 8.70 -25.72
CA SER A 346 46.53 9.82 -24.85
C SER A 346 45.31 10.60 -24.37
N ASP A 347 44.35 10.87 -25.26
CA ASP A 347 43.13 11.59 -24.90
C ASP A 347 42.26 10.75 -23.98
N HIS A 348 42.15 9.43 -24.24
CA HIS A 348 41.46 8.48 -23.37
C HIS A 348 42.03 8.49 -21.94
N GLN A 349 43.35 8.38 -21.80
CA GLN A 349 44.01 8.44 -20.48
C GLN A 349 43.75 9.77 -19.77
N TRP A 350 43.75 10.88 -20.51
CA TRP A 350 43.44 12.20 -19.97
C TRP A 350 41.99 12.27 -19.45
N PHE A 351 41.01 11.83 -20.25
CA PHE A 351 39.60 11.78 -19.84
C PHE A 351 39.37 10.87 -18.63
N MET A 352 40.03 9.71 -18.57
CA MET A 352 39.93 8.78 -17.44
C MET A 352 40.52 9.37 -16.15
N ASN A 353 41.67 10.06 -16.24
CA ASN A 353 42.26 10.73 -15.08
C ASN A 353 41.41 11.92 -14.61
N LYS A 354 40.82 12.66 -15.53
CA LYS A 354 39.90 13.75 -15.22
C LYS A 354 38.64 13.24 -14.51
N LEU A 355 38.04 12.16 -15.03
CA LEU A 355 36.91 11.46 -14.42
C LEU A 355 37.19 11.02 -12.97
N ASN A 356 38.35 10.43 -12.71
CA ASN A 356 38.72 9.99 -11.37
C ASN A 356 38.92 11.17 -10.40
N THR A 357 39.39 12.31 -10.91
CA THR A 357 39.52 13.54 -10.11
C THR A 357 38.15 14.11 -9.75
N ASP A 358 37.22 14.13 -10.71
CA ASP A 358 35.87 14.65 -10.53
C ASP A 358 35.01 13.73 -9.63
N GLU A 359 35.26 12.41 -9.66
CA GLU A 359 34.64 11.41 -8.77
C GLU A 359 34.86 11.74 -7.28
N HIS A 360 36.03 12.25 -6.92
CA HIS A 360 36.33 12.66 -5.55
C HIS A 360 35.64 13.96 -5.13
N GLN A 361 35.36 14.88 -6.07
CA GLN A 361 34.68 16.15 -5.79
C GLN A 361 33.14 16.03 -5.76
N GLN A 362 32.54 15.15 -6.56
CA GLN A 362 31.08 15.10 -6.76
C GLN A 362 30.29 14.35 -5.68
N ARG A 363 30.94 13.72 -4.71
CA ARG A 363 30.25 13.00 -3.61
C ARG A 363 29.31 13.90 -2.79
N SER A 364 29.64 15.19 -2.66
CA SER A 364 28.81 16.19 -2.00
C SER A 364 27.56 16.56 -2.83
N GLU A 365 27.67 16.60 -4.16
CA GLU A 365 26.55 16.88 -5.07
C GLU A 365 25.54 15.73 -5.11
N VAL A 366 26.00 14.49 -5.08
CA VAL A 366 25.13 13.29 -5.02
C VAL A 366 24.26 13.30 -3.76
N LEU A 367 24.79 13.76 -2.63
CA LEU A 367 24.02 13.89 -1.39
C LEU A 367 22.88 14.92 -1.52
N LEU A 368 23.12 16.04 -2.21
CA LEU A 368 22.09 17.04 -2.50
C LEU A 368 21.00 16.48 -3.43
N ILE A 369 21.38 15.67 -4.42
CA ILE A 369 20.44 14.99 -5.32
C ILE A 369 19.57 13.99 -4.55
N ILE A 370 20.17 13.20 -3.65
CA ILE A 370 19.43 12.26 -2.79
C ILE A 370 18.43 13.03 -1.90
N GLN A 371 18.83 14.17 -1.34
CA GLN A 371 17.91 15.02 -0.58
C GLN A 371 16.76 15.55 -1.45
N GLY A 372 17.02 15.93 -2.70
CA GLY A 372 16.00 16.31 -3.68
C GLY A 372 14.98 15.19 -3.92
N PHE A 373 15.45 13.97 -4.21
CA PHE A 373 14.56 12.82 -4.40
C PHE A 373 13.77 12.44 -3.14
N LYS A 374 14.36 12.60 -1.95
CA LYS A 374 13.64 12.41 -0.68
C LYS A 374 12.49 13.41 -0.54
N LYS A 375 12.70 14.67 -0.95
CA LYS A 375 11.65 15.69 -0.98
C LYS A 375 10.54 15.35 -1.99
N ASP A 376 10.91 14.85 -3.18
CA ASP A 376 9.94 14.43 -4.19
C ASP A 376 9.10 13.23 -3.71
N LEU A 377 9.72 12.30 -2.98
CA LEU A 377 9.04 11.15 -2.38
C LEU A 377 7.99 11.61 -1.35
N ILE A 378 8.32 12.59 -0.52
CA ILE A 378 7.37 13.21 0.41
C ILE A 378 6.21 13.84 -0.37
N SER A 379 6.51 14.65 -1.40
CA SER A 379 5.49 15.30 -2.21
C SER A 379 4.56 14.30 -2.93
N THR A 380 5.09 13.15 -3.34
CA THR A 380 4.32 12.09 -4.00
C THR A 380 3.42 11.38 -3.01
N ASN A 381 3.88 11.15 -1.77
CA ASN A 381 3.05 10.62 -0.70
C ASN A 381 1.91 11.59 -0.33
N GLU A 382 2.16 12.90 -0.28
CA GLU A 382 1.13 13.92 -0.08
C GLU A 382 0.10 13.95 -1.22
N LYS A 383 0.53 13.78 -2.47
CA LYS A 383 -0.38 13.65 -3.62
C LYS A 383 -1.24 12.40 -3.51
N LEU A 384 -0.68 11.29 -3.04
CA LEU A 384 -1.42 10.05 -2.81
C LEU A 384 -2.46 10.21 -1.69
N SER A 385 -2.13 10.90 -0.59
CA SER A 385 -3.11 11.17 0.47
C SER A 385 -4.23 12.08 -0.03
N LYS A 386 -3.91 13.18 -0.73
CA LYS A 386 -4.91 14.09 -1.31
C LYS A 386 -5.81 13.40 -2.33
N LEU A 387 -5.25 12.51 -3.15
CA LEU A 387 -6.02 11.72 -4.12
C LEU A 387 -7.02 10.80 -3.40
N LEU A 388 -6.61 10.22 -2.27
CA LEU A 388 -7.48 9.39 -1.44
C LEU A 388 -8.60 10.23 -0.83
N ASP A 389 -8.29 11.39 -0.25
CA ASP A 389 -9.28 12.30 0.34
C ASP A 389 -10.29 12.77 -0.73
N SER A 390 -9.81 13.17 -1.91
CA SER A 390 -10.69 13.59 -3.03
C SER A 390 -11.61 12.48 -3.54
N TYR A 391 -11.19 11.22 -3.43
CA TYR A 391 -12.03 10.07 -3.75
C TYR A 391 -13.06 9.79 -2.65
N LEU A 392 -12.68 9.96 -1.37
CA LEU A 392 -13.62 9.84 -0.24
C LEU A 392 -14.71 10.91 -0.30
N ASP A 393 -14.37 12.12 -0.76
CA ASP A 393 -15.31 13.22 -0.98
C ASP A 393 -16.17 13.03 -2.25
N ASN A 394 -16.02 11.90 -2.96
CA ASN A 394 -16.71 11.56 -4.22
C ASN A 394 -16.51 12.58 -5.35
N VAL A 395 -15.42 13.36 -5.32
CA VAL A 395 -15.10 14.36 -6.35
C VAL A 395 -14.58 13.69 -7.63
N ILE A 396 -14.02 12.48 -7.52
CA ILE A 396 -13.33 11.77 -8.60
C ILE A 396 -14.00 10.43 -8.87
N SER A 397 -14.14 10.07 -10.16
CA SER A 397 -14.63 8.76 -10.57
C SER A 397 -13.67 7.64 -10.14
N ARG A 398 -14.19 6.42 -9.93
CA ARG A 398 -13.34 5.27 -9.57
C ARG A 398 -12.26 4.98 -10.61
N GLU A 399 -12.56 5.16 -11.90
CA GLU A 399 -11.63 4.88 -12.99
C GLU A 399 -10.47 5.88 -13.00
N ASP A 400 -10.75 7.17 -12.84
CA ASP A 400 -9.74 8.21 -12.77
C ASP A 400 -8.87 8.08 -11.52
N TYR A 401 -9.47 7.72 -10.38
CA TYR A 401 -8.74 7.43 -9.15
C TYR A 401 -7.74 6.29 -9.35
N LEU A 402 -8.16 5.18 -9.96
CA LEU A 402 -7.29 4.02 -10.21
C LEU A 402 -6.13 4.38 -11.14
N LYS A 403 -6.40 5.08 -12.24
CA LYS A 403 -5.38 5.51 -13.20
C LYS A 403 -4.37 6.47 -12.56
N LYS A 404 -4.83 7.44 -11.77
CA LYS A 404 -3.95 8.42 -11.11
C LYS A 404 -3.15 7.77 -9.97
N LYS A 405 -3.77 6.86 -9.22
CA LYS A 405 -3.11 6.07 -8.17
C LYS A 405 -1.98 5.23 -8.76
N GLU A 406 -2.23 4.52 -9.86
CA GLU A 406 -1.22 3.71 -10.55
C GLU A 406 -0.02 4.56 -10.99
N ASN A 407 -0.26 5.72 -11.59
CA ASN A 407 0.78 6.66 -12.00
C ASN A 407 1.61 7.18 -10.81
N LEU A 408 0.96 7.57 -9.70
CA LEU A 408 1.69 8.06 -8.52
C LEU A 408 2.49 6.94 -7.83
N PHE A 409 1.96 5.72 -7.77
CA PHE A 409 2.70 4.57 -7.24
C PHE A 409 3.89 4.18 -8.12
N SER A 410 3.73 4.22 -9.44
CA SER A 410 4.83 3.94 -10.36
C SER A 410 5.95 4.98 -10.18
N SER A 411 5.62 6.27 -10.11
CA SER A 411 6.56 7.35 -9.82
C SER A 411 7.25 7.18 -8.45
N LYS A 412 6.48 6.92 -7.38
CA LYS A 412 7.04 6.71 -6.04
C LYS A 412 8.10 5.62 -6.04
N LYS A 413 7.78 4.46 -6.64
CA LYS A 413 8.70 3.33 -6.67
C LYS A 413 9.94 3.61 -7.51
N THR A 414 9.82 4.37 -8.61
CA THR A 414 10.97 4.82 -9.40
C THR A 414 11.89 5.73 -8.59
N ILE A 415 11.33 6.65 -7.79
CA ILE A 415 12.10 7.53 -6.90
C ILE A 415 12.81 6.71 -5.81
N GLU A 416 12.12 5.77 -5.15
CA GLU A 416 12.72 4.88 -4.14
C GLU A 416 13.89 4.06 -4.70
N GLN A 417 13.74 3.52 -5.92
CA GLN A 417 14.81 2.78 -6.58
C GLN A 417 16.01 3.68 -6.91
N ARG A 418 15.78 4.92 -7.36
CA ARG A 418 16.84 5.89 -7.63
C ARG A 418 17.61 6.23 -6.36
N ILE A 419 16.91 6.50 -5.26
CA ILE A 419 17.52 6.75 -3.94
C ILE A 419 18.40 5.56 -3.55
N ASN A 420 17.86 4.35 -3.57
CA ASN A 420 18.60 3.15 -3.15
C ASN A 420 19.82 2.89 -4.06
N THR A 421 19.70 3.13 -5.38
CA THR A 421 20.81 2.99 -6.33
C THR A 421 21.93 3.99 -6.04
N LEU A 422 21.57 5.25 -5.76
CA LEU A 422 22.52 6.32 -5.45
C LEU A 422 23.16 6.15 -4.07
N GLU A 423 22.41 5.62 -3.09
CA GLU A 423 22.93 5.30 -1.75
C GLU A 423 23.91 4.11 -1.77
N GLN A 424 23.66 3.09 -2.59
CA GLN A 424 24.54 1.92 -2.73
C GLN A 424 25.76 2.17 -3.63
N SER A 425 25.63 3.03 -4.64
CA SER A 425 26.69 3.26 -5.62
C SER A 425 26.64 4.71 -6.12
N PRO A 426 27.13 5.69 -5.33
CA PRO A 426 27.05 7.11 -5.65
C PRO A 426 27.72 7.48 -6.99
N ASN A 427 28.70 6.68 -7.43
CA ASN A 427 29.50 6.94 -8.63
C ASN A 427 29.05 6.11 -9.84
N LYS A 428 27.95 5.35 -9.72
CA LYS A 428 27.48 4.45 -10.79
C LYS A 428 27.08 5.16 -12.09
N TRP A 429 26.78 6.46 -12.02
CA TRP A 429 26.47 7.26 -13.20
C TRP A 429 27.73 7.65 -14.01
N LEU A 430 28.93 7.53 -13.42
CA LEU A 430 30.20 7.70 -14.11
C LEU A 430 30.57 6.46 -14.95
N GLU A 431 30.04 5.28 -14.61
CA GLU A 431 30.30 4.03 -15.34
C GLU A 431 29.87 4.09 -16.82
N PRO A 432 28.67 4.58 -17.19
CA PRO A 432 28.32 4.81 -18.59
C PRO A 432 29.31 5.73 -19.33
N MET A 433 29.89 6.72 -18.65
CA MET A 433 30.88 7.62 -19.26
C MET A 433 32.23 6.93 -19.44
N ARG A 434 32.64 6.10 -18.47
CA ARG A 434 33.83 5.23 -18.61
C ARG A 434 33.66 4.24 -19.76
N GLU A 435 32.50 3.59 -19.86
CA GLU A 435 32.15 2.71 -20.97
C GLU A 435 32.20 3.46 -22.30
N PHE A 436 31.60 4.65 -22.39
CA PHE A 436 31.66 5.50 -23.59
C PHE A 436 33.09 5.79 -24.04
N PHE A 437 33.99 6.20 -23.14
CA PHE A 437 35.39 6.45 -23.50
C PHE A 437 36.12 5.16 -23.92
N ASN A 438 35.85 4.05 -23.24
CA ASN A 438 36.41 2.74 -23.61
C ASN A 438 35.92 2.27 -25.00
N ASP A 439 34.65 2.48 -25.32
CA ASP A 439 34.11 2.17 -26.64
C ASP A 439 34.74 3.04 -27.74
N ALA A 440 34.89 4.34 -27.47
CA ALA A 440 35.50 5.28 -28.41
C ALA A 440 36.99 4.97 -28.66
N LEU A 441 37.72 4.47 -27.65
CA LEU A 441 39.07 3.92 -27.83
C LEU A 441 39.04 2.65 -28.71
N GLY A 442 38.05 1.79 -28.50
CA GLY A 442 37.81 0.57 -29.28
C GLY A 442 37.41 0.82 -30.74
N ALA A 443 36.88 2.00 -31.07
CA ALA A 443 36.37 2.35 -32.40
C ALA A 443 37.42 2.17 -33.50
N ASN A 444 38.68 2.54 -33.26
CA ASN A 444 39.76 2.36 -34.25
C ASN A 444 40.01 0.88 -34.58
N LYS A 445 39.97 0.01 -33.58
CA LYS A 445 40.13 -1.44 -33.75
C LYS A 445 38.92 -2.05 -34.47
N ILE A 446 37.73 -1.57 -34.17
CA ILE A 446 36.48 -2.03 -34.81
C ILE A 446 36.40 -1.55 -36.27
N ALA A 447 36.89 -0.35 -36.58
CA ALA A 447 36.93 0.16 -37.94
C ALA A 447 37.91 -0.62 -38.82
N SER A 448 39.07 -1.02 -38.29
CA SER A 448 40.08 -1.77 -39.06
C SER A 448 39.75 -3.25 -39.26
N ASP A 449 38.94 -3.85 -38.39
CA ASP A 449 38.51 -5.25 -38.53
C ASP A 449 37.40 -5.39 -39.58
N ASN A 450 37.70 -5.98 -40.75
CA ASN A 450 36.71 -6.24 -41.80
C ASN A 450 36.13 -7.68 -41.75
N ILE A 451 36.51 -8.48 -40.75
CA ILE A 451 36.05 -9.87 -40.59
C ILE A 451 34.77 -9.88 -39.75
N ASN A 452 34.73 -9.16 -38.62
CA ASN A 452 33.58 -9.16 -37.72
C ASN A 452 32.57 -8.02 -37.99
N LEU A 453 31.71 -8.21 -38.97
CA LEU A 453 30.71 -7.19 -39.37
C LEU A 453 29.59 -6.97 -38.33
N PHE A 454 29.29 -7.96 -37.48
CA PHE A 454 28.28 -7.81 -36.42
C PHE A 454 28.76 -6.91 -35.29
N GLN A 455 30.06 -6.96 -34.97
CA GLN A 455 30.64 -6.05 -33.99
C GLN A 455 30.56 -4.58 -34.47
N LYS A 456 30.76 -4.32 -35.77
CA LYS A 456 30.51 -2.98 -36.35
C LYS A 456 29.05 -2.56 -36.23
N ARG A 457 28.10 -3.47 -36.50
CA ARG A 457 26.65 -3.21 -36.33
C ARG A 457 26.32 -2.80 -34.89
N GLU A 458 26.79 -3.57 -33.92
CA GLU A 458 26.53 -3.29 -32.50
C GLU A 458 27.15 -1.95 -32.07
N PHE A 459 28.36 -1.64 -32.53
CA PHE A 459 28.98 -0.34 -32.30
C PHE A 459 28.14 0.81 -32.91
N LEU A 460 27.72 0.68 -34.18
CA LEU A 460 26.89 1.69 -34.84
C LEU A 460 25.54 1.89 -34.13
N LYS A 461 24.90 0.83 -33.65
CA LYS A 461 23.72 0.94 -32.79
C LYS A 461 24.01 1.69 -31.49
N LYS A 462 25.14 1.38 -30.83
CA LYS A 462 25.56 2.03 -29.58
C LYS A 462 25.83 3.53 -29.78
N THR A 463 26.39 3.91 -30.94
CA THR A 463 26.56 5.32 -31.31
C THR A 463 25.25 6.06 -31.57
N GLY A 464 24.11 5.37 -31.70
CA GLY A 464 22.81 6.00 -31.94
C GLY A 464 22.69 6.68 -33.30
N SER A 465 23.51 6.27 -34.28
CA SER A 465 23.56 6.90 -35.60
C SER A 465 22.28 6.65 -36.39
N ASN A 466 21.59 7.73 -36.76
CA ASN A 466 20.50 7.66 -37.74
C ASN A 466 21.12 7.53 -39.14
N LEU A 467 21.49 6.31 -39.53
CA LEU A 467 22.13 6.06 -40.82
C LEU A 467 21.12 6.20 -41.97
N ILE A 468 21.44 7.07 -42.93
CA ILE A 468 20.61 7.37 -44.10
C ILE A 468 21.39 7.02 -45.36
N LEU A 469 20.87 6.10 -46.18
CA LEU A 469 21.43 5.77 -47.49
C LEU A 469 20.74 6.59 -48.58
N LYS A 470 21.51 7.42 -49.29
CA LYS A 470 21.07 8.18 -50.47
C LYS A 470 22.17 8.19 -51.53
N ASN A 471 21.83 7.86 -52.77
CA ASN A 471 22.71 7.84 -53.92
C ASN A 471 24.02 7.02 -53.70
N ARG A 472 23.90 5.84 -53.06
CA ARG A 472 25.02 4.97 -52.65
C ARG A 472 25.99 5.58 -51.62
N ILE A 473 25.61 6.69 -50.98
CA ILE A 473 26.34 7.31 -49.89
C ILE A 473 25.54 7.09 -48.61
N VAL A 474 26.21 6.56 -47.58
CA VAL A 474 25.66 6.46 -46.23
C VAL A 474 26.02 7.73 -45.48
N ASP A 475 25.01 8.50 -45.12
CA ASP A 475 25.13 9.63 -44.21
C ASP A 475 24.78 9.20 -42.79
N CYS A 476 25.36 9.89 -41.81
CA CYS A 476 25.29 9.53 -40.40
C CYS A 476 25.01 10.77 -39.57
N ASP A 477 23.79 10.85 -39.03
CA ASP A 477 23.47 11.85 -38.03
C ASP A 477 23.78 11.27 -36.64
N LEU A 478 24.81 11.82 -35.99
CA LEU A 478 25.31 11.37 -34.70
C LEU A 478 24.64 12.14 -33.56
N PRO A 479 24.26 11.45 -32.47
CA PRO A 479 23.86 12.12 -31.25
C PRO A 479 24.94 13.09 -30.75
N GLU A 480 24.50 14.16 -30.11
CA GLU A 480 25.35 15.30 -29.67
C GLU A 480 26.62 14.86 -28.93
N GLN A 481 26.54 13.78 -28.14
CA GLN A 481 27.62 13.20 -27.35
C GLN A 481 28.75 12.64 -28.21
N TRP A 482 28.40 11.89 -29.27
CA TRP A 482 29.37 11.33 -30.22
C TRP A 482 29.83 12.39 -31.22
N ALA A 483 28.96 13.35 -31.55
CA ALA A 483 29.31 14.51 -32.37
C ALA A 483 30.31 15.46 -31.68
N ALA A 484 30.38 15.46 -30.34
CA ALA A 484 31.39 16.23 -29.61
C ALA A 484 32.83 15.74 -29.91
N LEU A 485 33.01 14.44 -30.15
CA LEU A 485 34.31 13.85 -30.51
C LEU A 485 34.77 14.24 -31.93
N LEU A 486 33.82 14.56 -32.81
CA LEU A 486 34.07 15.05 -34.17
C LEU A 486 34.61 16.48 -34.20
N ARG A 487 34.20 17.32 -33.24
CA ARG A 487 34.63 18.72 -33.13
C ARG A 487 36.04 18.79 -32.54
N ARG A 488 37.04 18.30 -33.26
CA ARG A 488 38.44 18.60 -32.93
C ARG A 488 38.67 20.09 -33.24
N PRO A 489 39.04 20.93 -32.25
CA PRO A 489 39.54 22.25 -32.58
C PRO A 489 40.84 22.05 -33.35
N THR A 490 40.85 22.38 -34.64
CA THR A 490 42.09 22.68 -35.35
C THR A 490 42.84 23.69 -34.50
N SER A 491 44.09 23.38 -34.16
CA SER A 491 44.92 24.11 -33.21
C SER A 491 44.94 25.62 -33.49
N ARG A 492 44.00 26.38 -32.88
CA ARG A 492 44.18 27.79 -32.47
C ARG A 492 42.97 28.49 -31.86
N ASN A 493 41.74 27.99 -31.97
CA ASN A 493 40.59 28.69 -31.36
C ASN A 493 39.92 27.83 -30.29
N ARG A 494 40.07 28.24 -29.02
CA ARG A 494 39.20 27.80 -27.93
C ARG A 494 37.79 28.33 -28.24
N ALA A 495 36.88 27.45 -28.64
CA ALA A 495 35.46 27.78 -28.73
C ALA A 495 34.84 27.75 -27.33
N GLU A 496 33.92 28.69 -27.07
CA GLU A 496 33.18 28.84 -25.82
C GLU A 496 32.22 27.67 -25.55
N ASP A 497 32.25 27.17 -24.31
CA ASP A 497 31.21 26.46 -23.55
C ASP A 497 30.18 25.55 -24.27
N THR A 498 30.65 24.50 -24.94
CA THR A 498 29.84 23.25 -25.08
C THR A 498 30.65 22.07 -24.58
N GLY A 499 30.36 21.59 -23.37
CA GLY A 499 31.05 20.45 -22.75
C GLY A 499 30.79 19.13 -23.48
N VAL A 500 31.70 18.16 -23.31
CA VAL A 500 31.60 16.78 -23.84
C VAL A 500 30.67 15.90 -22.97
N GLU A 501 30.08 16.48 -21.92
CA GLU A 501 29.21 15.77 -20.99
C GLU A 501 27.92 15.31 -21.71
N PRO A 502 27.46 14.06 -21.50
CA PRO A 502 26.15 13.64 -21.95
C PRO A 502 25.10 14.53 -21.29
N VAL A 503 24.04 14.89 -22.04
CA VAL A 503 22.87 15.60 -21.50
C VAL A 503 22.48 14.91 -20.19
N ARG A 504 22.66 15.60 -19.06
CA ARG A 504 22.33 15.05 -17.74
C ARG A 504 20.91 14.52 -17.83
N ALA A 505 20.70 13.25 -17.48
CA ALA A 505 19.36 12.64 -17.52
C ALA A 505 18.32 13.39 -16.64
N CYS A 506 18.77 14.34 -15.80
CA CYS A 506 17.95 15.26 -15.00
C CYS A 506 17.81 16.69 -15.58
N ALA A 507 18.40 17.04 -16.71
CA ALA A 507 18.39 18.42 -17.23
C ALA A 507 17.01 18.88 -17.71
N HIS A 508 16.09 17.97 -18.01
CA HIS A 508 14.77 18.32 -18.55
C HIS A 508 13.81 19.00 -17.55
N GLU A 509 14.16 19.14 -16.27
CA GLU A 509 13.33 19.84 -15.27
C GLU A 509 13.97 21.10 -14.63
N PHE A 510 15.25 21.38 -14.90
CA PHE A 510 15.94 22.53 -14.26
C PHE A 510 15.64 23.89 -14.88
N SER A 511 15.08 23.94 -16.09
CA SER A 511 14.78 25.19 -16.80
C SER A 511 13.58 25.97 -16.25
N ARG A 512 12.83 25.45 -15.27
CA ARG A 512 11.70 26.16 -14.63
C ARG A 512 12.02 26.87 -13.31
N LEU A 513 13.23 26.70 -12.75
CA LEU A 513 13.60 27.28 -11.45
C LEU A 513 14.58 28.46 -11.54
N ALA A 514 14.93 28.93 -12.74
CA ALA A 514 15.89 30.02 -12.95
C ALA A 514 15.35 31.45 -12.66
N HIS A 515 14.21 31.59 -11.99
CA HIS A 515 13.65 32.88 -11.58
C HIS A 515 13.35 32.91 -10.08
N TYR A 516 14.38 32.77 -9.24
CA TYR A 516 14.36 33.28 -7.87
C TYR A 516 15.81 33.45 -7.37
N ARG A 517 16.36 34.65 -7.52
CA ARG A 517 17.48 35.11 -6.67
C ARG A 517 16.88 35.80 -5.46
N PRO A 518 17.26 35.40 -4.24
CA PRO A 518 17.47 36.37 -3.18
C PRO A 518 18.89 36.28 -2.61
N ALA A 519 19.24 37.37 -1.93
CA ALA A 519 20.59 37.83 -1.63
C ALA A 519 21.35 36.97 -0.61
N HIS A 520 22.67 37.12 -0.69
CA HIS A 520 23.69 36.61 0.21
C HIS A 520 23.39 36.85 1.71
N LEU A 521 23.63 35.81 2.52
CA LEU A 521 23.98 35.92 3.94
C LEU A 521 25.10 34.89 4.25
N PRO A 522 26.13 35.21 5.07
CA PRO A 522 27.35 34.41 5.15
C PRO A 522 27.17 33.15 6.03
N TYR A 523 27.48 31.99 5.46
CA TYR A 523 27.32 30.65 6.04
C TYR A 523 28.32 30.30 7.18
N GLN A 524 29.14 31.24 7.64
CA GLN A 524 30.19 30.95 8.64
C GLN A 524 29.74 31.05 10.11
N GLU A 525 28.67 31.78 10.44
CA GLU A 525 28.20 31.88 11.84
C GLU A 525 27.28 30.73 12.28
N VAL A 526 26.66 30.01 11.34
CA VAL A 526 25.74 28.90 11.66
C VAL A 526 26.50 27.60 11.96
N ARG A 527 27.66 27.40 11.33
CA ARG A 527 28.50 26.20 11.52
C ARG A 527 29.13 26.16 12.92
N ALA A 528 29.55 27.30 13.46
CA ALA A 528 30.15 27.38 14.79
C ALA A 528 29.15 27.09 15.93
N ARG A 529 27.87 27.40 15.75
CA ARG A 529 26.83 27.11 16.77
C ARG A 529 26.34 25.66 16.75
N ILE A 530 26.44 24.97 15.62
CA ILE A 530 26.03 23.56 15.48
C ILE A 530 27.12 22.61 16.01
N GLU A 531 28.40 22.93 15.84
CA GLU A 531 29.51 22.13 16.40
C GLU A 531 29.60 22.22 17.94
N LEU A 532 29.18 23.35 18.54
CA LEU A 532 29.05 23.49 20.01
C LEU A 532 27.89 22.69 20.60
N ALA A 533 26.81 22.44 19.85
CA ALA A 533 25.66 21.67 20.32
C ALA A 533 25.88 20.14 20.25
N HIS A 534 26.74 19.67 19.32
CA HIS A 534 27.03 18.25 19.16
C HIS A 534 28.02 17.70 20.21
N ASN A 535 28.97 18.53 20.67
CA ASN A 535 29.99 18.09 21.64
C ASN A 535 29.50 18.05 23.09
N CYS A 536 28.37 18.68 23.43
CA CYS A 536 27.79 18.57 24.79
C CYS A 536 26.96 17.30 25.04
N PHE A 537 26.62 16.52 24.00
CA PHE A 537 25.77 15.33 24.14
C PHE A 537 26.54 13.99 24.16
N ALA A 538 27.84 13.99 23.87
CA ALA A 538 28.63 12.77 23.75
C ALA A 538 29.31 12.30 25.06
N ASP A 539 29.59 13.21 26.01
CA ASP A 539 30.47 12.90 27.16
C ASP A 539 29.77 12.50 28.46
N SER A 540 28.43 12.44 28.51
CA SER A 540 27.69 12.10 29.75
C SER A 540 27.07 10.69 29.78
N CYS A 541 27.47 9.79 28.88
CA CYS A 541 26.93 8.42 28.80
C CYS A 541 27.94 7.32 29.13
N VAL A 542 28.76 7.49 30.17
CA VAL A 542 29.48 6.39 30.80
C VAL A 542 29.42 6.59 32.30
N THR A 543 28.37 6.04 32.96
CA THR A 543 28.23 5.69 34.40
C THR A 543 26.81 5.94 34.92
N THR A 544 25.84 5.07 34.60
CA THR A 544 24.59 4.99 35.38
C THR A 544 24.11 3.55 35.54
N SER A 545 23.55 3.25 36.70
CA SER A 545 23.25 1.93 37.27
C SER A 545 22.21 1.10 36.49
N PRO A 546 22.06 -0.22 36.78
CA PRO A 546 21.21 -1.15 36.01
C PRO A 546 19.73 -0.73 35.94
N THR A 547 19.23 0.06 36.89
CA THR A 547 17.84 0.53 36.93
C THR A 547 17.53 1.60 35.88
N HIS A 548 18.51 2.42 35.50
CA HIS A 548 18.36 3.47 34.47
C HIS A 548 18.32 2.89 33.05
N ARG A 549 19.06 1.80 32.80
CA ARG A 549 19.02 1.09 31.51
C ARG A 549 17.66 0.45 31.24
N VAL A 550 16.99 -0.09 32.25
CA VAL A 550 15.64 -0.65 32.09
C VAL A 550 14.64 0.45 31.75
N LEU A 551 14.72 1.62 32.39
CA LEU A 551 13.83 2.74 32.10
C LEU A 551 14.07 3.32 30.69
N LEU A 552 15.32 3.44 30.25
CA LEU A 552 15.68 3.91 28.90
C LEU A 552 15.32 2.90 27.81
N ILE A 553 15.50 1.59 28.05
CA ILE A 553 15.07 0.52 27.12
C ILE A 553 13.53 0.47 27.05
N LEU A 554 12.82 0.69 28.16
CA LEU A 554 11.35 0.78 28.18
C LEU A 554 10.84 2.03 27.46
N LEU A 555 11.49 3.18 27.63
CA LEU A 555 11.18 4.41 26.89
C LEU A 555 11.47 4.25 25.40
N GLN A 556 12.59 3.61 25.03
CA GLN A 556 12.98 3.40 23.64
C GLN A 556 12.10 2.35 22.92
N THR A 557 11.58 1.36 23.64
CA THR A 557 10.60 0.39 23.12
C THR A 557 9.17 0.95 23.07
N CYS A 558 8.82 1.94 23.91
CA CYS A 558 7.56 2.67 23.81
C CYS A 558 7.53 3.70 22.66
N ILE A 559 8.66 4.30 22.32
CA ILE A 559 8.73 5.41 21.34
C ILE A 559 8.87 4.94 19.89
N LEU A 560 9.44 3.75 19.65
CA LEU A 560 9.77 3.27 18.29
C LEU A 560 8.87 2.18 17.74
N ASN A 561 8.01 1.56 18.56
CA ASN A 561 7.06 0.55 18.08
C ASN A 561 5.72 1.20 17.77
N ASN A 562 5.21 0.95 16.57
CA ASN A 562 3.90 1.38 16.10
C ASN A 562 2.81 0.63 16.90
N TRP A 563 2.39 1.18 18.04
CA TRP A 563 1.48 0.50 18.96
C TRP A 563 0.11 0.31 18.32
N SER A 564 -0.23 -0.95 18.01
CA SER A 564 -1.57 -1.32 17.60
C SER A 564 -2.56 -0.94 18.71
N TYR A 565 -3.45 0.01 18.41
CA TYR A 565 -4.50 0.45 19.32
C TYR A 565 -5.40 -0.69 19.85
N ASN A 566 -5.47 -1.81 19.13
CA ASN A 566 -6.26 -2.98 19.52
C ASN A 566 -5.55 -3.93 20.51
N ASP A 567 -4.32 -3.65 20.91
CA ASP A 567 -3.63 -4.45 21.90
C ASP A 567 -4.11 -4.12 23.32
N TRP A 568 -4.83 -5.07 23.93
CA TRP A 568 -5.41 -4.91 25.26
C TRP A 568 -4.35 -4.78 26.36
N MET A 569 -3.15 -5.35 26.16
CA MET A 569 -2.04 -5.26 27.10
C MET A 569 -1.54 -3.82 27.26
N ASN A 570 -1.47 -3.07 26.15
CA ASN A 570 -1.02 -1.68 26.15
C ASN A 570 -1.99 -0.74 26.88
N LYS A 571 -3.31 -1.01 26.78
CA LYS A 571 -4.34 -0.22 27.48
C LYS A 571 -4.25 -0.40 29.00
N ILE A 572 -4.04 -1.64 29.45
CA ILE A 572 -3.87 -1.95 30.88
C ILE A 572 -2.57 -1.35 31.40
N PHE A 573 -1.49 -1.45 30.64
CA PHE A 573 -0.20 -0.88 31.02
C PHE A 573 -0.29 0.65 31.20
N LEU A 574 -0.88 1.37 30.25
CA LEU A 574 -1.09 2.82 30.35
C LEU A 574 -2.05 3.20 31.50
N LEU A 575 -3.07 2.39 31.77
CA LEU A 575 -3.98 2.58 32.91
C LEU A 575 -3.22 2.44 34.25
N ILE A 576 -2.33 1.45 34.37
CA ILE A 576 -1.50 1.27 35.57
C ILE A 576 -0.59 2.50 35.76
N ILE A 577 0.08 2.97 34.70
CA ILE A 577 0.94 4.16 34.77
C ILE A 577 0.13 5.40 35.16
N PHE A 578 -1.06 5.58 34.57
CA PHE A 578 -1.98 6.65 34.91
C PHE A 578 -2.33 6.66 36.41
N LEU A 579 -2.63 5.48 36.99
CA LEU A 579 -2.91 5.36 38.42
C LEU A 579 -1.67 5.63 39.29
N LEU A 580 -0.50 5.15 38.88
CA LEU A 580 0.76 5.38 39.59
C LEU A 580 1.12 6.87 39.62
N ILE A 581 1.01 7.57 38.49
CA ILE A 581 1.31 9.01 38.43
C ILE A 581 0.32 9.82 39.25
N LYS A 582 -0.96 9.43 39.25
CA LYS A 582 -1.96 10.07 40.12
C LYS A 582 -1.64 9.85 41.61
N SER A 583 -0.99 8.75 41.99
CA SER A 583 -0.57 8.51 43.39
C SER A 583 0.50 9.50 43.87
N ILE A 584 1.29 10.10 42.96
CA ILE A 584 2.30 11.13 43.27
C ILE A 584 1.65 12.39 43.88
N TYR A 585 0.37 12.64 43.58
CA TYR A 585 -0.40 13.73 44.19
C TYR A 585 -0.50 13.59 45.72
N ILE A 586 -0.58 12.36 46.24
CA ILE A 586 -0.80 12.12 47.68
C ILE A 586 0.31 12.72 48.56
N PRO A 587 1.61 12.46 48.32
CA PRO A 587 2.69 13.08 49.10
C PRO A 587 2.82 14.58 48.82
N LEU A 588 2.54 15.05 47.60
CA LEU A 588 2.59 16.48 47.27
C LEU A 588 1.47 17.26 47.98
N ASN A 589 0.30 16.65 48.16
CA ASN A 589 -0.83 17.29 48.83
C ASN A 589 -0.57 17.60 50.30
N LYS A 590 0.30 16.83 50.96
CA LYS A 590 0.66 17.03 52.38
C LYS A 590 1.74 18.09 52.61
N ARG A 591 2.24 18.70 51.54
CA ARG A 591 3.38 19.62 51.58
C ARG A 591 2.85 21.06 51.67
N GLY A 592 2.65 21.53 52.90
CA GLY A 592 2.02 22.84 53.18
C GLY A 592 2.45 24.00 52.27
N SER A 593 1.51 24.89 51.96
CA SER A 593 1.63 25.94 50.95
C SER A 593 2.42 27.15 51.42
N LYS A 594 3.39 27.58 50.60
CA LYS A 594 4.19 28.80 50.83
C LYS A 594 3.73 30.00 50.00
N TYR A 595 3.27 29.76 48.77
CA TYR A 595 2.91 30.83 47.83
C TYR A 595 1.39 30.86 47.59
N TYR A 596 0.79 32.05 47.62
CA TYR A 596 -0.63 32.24 47.36
C TYR A 596 -0.81 33.32 46.30
N TRP A 597 -1.29 32.94 45.11
CA TRP A 597 -1.38 33.82 43.93
C TRP A 597 -2.80 34.31 43.72
N LYS A 598 -3.29 35.06 44.71
CA LYS A 598 -4.63 35.62 44.72
C LYS A 598 -4.66 36.96 43.98
N ILE A 599 -5.63 37.17 43.11
CA ILE A 599 -5.88 38.46 42.45
C ILE A 599 -7.09 39.16 43.07
N LYS A 600 -7.21 40.50 42.88
CA LYS A 600 -8.33 41.29 43.41
C LYS A 600 -9.71 40.76 42.99
N LEU A 601 -9.81 40.15 41.81
CA LEU A 601 -11.06 39.56 41.32
C LEU A 601 -11.51 38.33 42.13
N ASP A 602 -10.58 37.59 42.75
CA ASP A 602 -10.92 36.44 43.59
C ASP A 602 -11.64 36.84 44.89
N ASP A 603 -11.47 38.08 45.35
CA ASP A 603 -12.19 38.64 46.50
C ASP A 603 -13.66 38.91 46.19
N SER A 604 -13.99 39.25 44.95
CA SER A 604 -15.35 39.52 44.51
C SER A 604 -16.21 38.27 44.33
N ILE A 605 -15.58 37.09 44.26
CA ILE A 605 -16.31 35.83 44.04
C ILE A 605 -16.78 35.28 45.39
N PRO A 606 -18.08 35.13 45.64
CA PRO A 606 -18.59 34.59 46.90
C PRO A 606 -18.34 33.08 47.00
N PHE A 607 -18.21 32.57 48.22
CA PHE A 607 -18.23 31.13 48.47
C PHE A 607 -19.68 30.61 48.39
N ILE A 608 -19.94 29.68 47.48
CA ILE A 608 -21.27 29.10 47.27
C ILE A 608 -21.19 27.56 47.38
N PRO A 609 -21.65 26.96 48.50
CA PRO A 609 -21.51 25.52 48.76
C PRO A 609 -22.12 24.60 47.70
N ILE A 610 -23.21 25.01 47.02
CA ILE A 610 -23.91 24.14 46.05
C ILE A 610 -23.03 23.71 44.87
N PHE A 611 -22.00 24.51 44.53
CA PHE A 611 -21.04 24.19 43.49
C PHE A 611 -20.13 23.00 43.84
N ILE A 612 -20.22 22.45 45.05
CA ILE A 612 -19.55 21.20 45.37
C ILE A 612 -20.04 20.02 44.51
N ILE A 613 -21.29 20.08 44.01
CA ILE A 613 -21.87 19.03 43.15
C ILE A 613 -21.10 18.91 41.83
N PRO A 614 -21.00 19.95 40.98
CA PRO A 614 -20.20 19.88 39.76
C PRO A 614 -18.71 19.63 40.07
N TYR A 615 -18.18 20.15 41.18
CA TYR A 615 -16.80 19.89 41.58
C TYR A 615 -16.52 18.40 41.79
N ILE A 616 -17.34 17.69 42.57
CA ILE A 616 -17.20 16.24 42.77
C ILE A 616 -17.55 15.46 41.49
N GLY A 617 -18.46 15.99 40.68
CA GLY A 617 -18.84 15.47 39.36
C GLY A 617 -17.65 15.24 38.42
N TYR A 618 -16.55 15.98 38.61
CA TYR A 618 -15.28 15.77 37.91
C TYR A 618 -14.79 14.31 37.94
N PHE A 619 -14.83 13.64 39.10
CA PHE A 619 -14.31 12.27 39.21
C PHE A 619 -15.12 11.29 38.34
N PHE A 620 -16.43 11.47 38.31
CA PHE A 620 -17.33 10.71 37.44
C PHE A 620 -17.10 11.05 35.97
N TYR A 621 -16.83 12.31 35.65
CA TYR A 621 -16.55 12.76 34.29
C TYR A 621 -15.29 12.10 33.72
N VAL A 622 -14.20 12.02 34.50
CA VAL A 622 -12.98 11.31 34.10
C VAL A 622 -13.22 9.81 33.93
N ALA A 623 -13.92 9.17 34.88
CA ALA A 623 -14.22 7.73 34.81
C ALA A 623 -15.10 7.38 33.60
N ALA A 624 -16.17 8.16 33.36
CA ALA A 624 -17.03 8.00 32.20
C ALA A 624 -16.26 8.17 30.89
N THR A 625 -15.36 9.16 30.83
CA THR A 625 -14.51 9.38 29.65
C THR A 625 -13.65 8.15 29.33
N ILE A 626 -13.02 7.53 30.34
CA ILE A 626 -12.23 6.30 30.15
C ILE A 626 -13.10 5.17 29.60
N ILE A 627 -14.31 4.98 30.14
CA ILE A 627 -15.26 3.95 29.69
C ILE A 627 -15.64 4.18 28.22
N TYR A 628 -16.04 5.40 27.85
CA TYR A 628 -16.45 5.72 26.49
C TYR A 628 -15.31 5.64 25.48
N LEU A 629 -14.09 6.00 25.88
CA LEU A 629 -12.93 5.97 25.00
C LEU A 629 -12.29 4.57 24.89
N TRP A 630 -12.62 3.61 25.77
CA TRP A 630 -11.92 2.33 25.92
C TRP A 630 -11.74 1.53 24.62
N ASN A 631 -12.74 1.58 23.73
CA ASN A 631 -12.74 0.89 22.44
C ASN A 631 -12.54 1.82 21.23
N THR A 632 -12.25 3.11 21.45
CA THR A 632 -11.98 4.12 20.41
C THR A 632 -10.49 4.41 20.24
N LYS A 633 -10.01 4.61 19.00
CA LYS A 633 -8.58 4.83 18.64
C LYS A 633 -7.83 5.90 19.47
N TYR A 634 -8.54 6.72 20.22
CA TYR A 634 -8.04 7.82 21.02
C TYR A 634 -7.59 7.45 22.44
N ILE A 635 -7.87 6.24 22.97
CA ILE A 635 -7.58 5.91 24.38
C ILE A 635 -6.10 6.05 24.76
N ASN A 636 -5.19 5.65 23.86
CA ASN A 636 -3.76 5.69 24.14
C ASN A 636 -3.29 7.15 24.22
N ASN A 637 -3.73 7.98 23.25
CA ASN A 637 -3.41 9.40 23.23
C ASN A 637 -4.02 10.14 24.43
N PHE A 638 -5.21 9.74 24.87
CA PHE A 638 -5.82 10.25 26.10
C PHE A 638 -4.94 9.97 27.32
N PHE A 639 -4.51 8.72 27.53
CA PHE A 639 -3.63 8.38 28.66
C PHE A 639 -2.30 9.11 28.60
N VAL A 640 -1.64 9.14 27.44
CA VAL A 640 -0.34 9.82 27.26
C VAL A 640 -0.45 11.32 27.56
N THR A 641 -1.47 11.99 27.01
CA THR A 641 -1.68 13.44 27.25
C THR A 641 -1.93 13.74 28.72
N TYR A 642 -2.73 12.88 29.39
CA TYR A 642 -3.03 13.01 30.80
C TYR A 642 -1.79 12.80 31.68
N ILE A 643 -1.00 11.77 31.37
CA ILE A 643 0.25 11.44 32.05
C ILE A 643 1.24 12.61 31.97
N ILE A 644 1.46 13.15 30.77
CA ILE A 644 2.36 14.30 30.56
C ILE A 644 1.91 15.51 31.37
N SER A 645 0.60 15.81 31.36
CA SER A 645 0.02 16.94 32.11
C SER A 645 0.29 16.82 33.61
N TYR A 646 0.08 15.62 34.18
CA TYR A 646 0.31 15.38 35.60
C TYR A 646 1.78 15.38 35.98
N ILE A 647 2.69 14.91 35.12
CA ILE A 647 4.13 15.00 35.36
C ILE A 647 4.55 16.47 35.42
N PHE A 648 4.10 17.28 34.45
CA PHE A 648 4.42 18.72 34.42
C PHE A 648 3.90 19.44 35.67
N ALA A 649 2.64 19.21 36.04
CA ALA A 649 2.04 19.80 37.23
C ALA A 649 2.74 19.34 38.52
N SER A 650 3.07 18.05 38.64
CA SER A 650 3.74 17.48 39.82
C SER A 650 5.15 18.04 40.00
N LEU A 651 5.91 18.21 38.91
CA LEU A 651 7.21 18.86 38.92
C LEU A 651 7.08 20.31 39.38
N PHE A 652 6.10 21.03 38.85
CA PHE A 652 5.86 22.41 39.23
C PHE A 652 5.53 22.54 40.73
N TRP A 653 4.58 21.78 41.25
CA TRP A 653 4.22 21.77 42.66
C TRP A 653 5.38 21.35 43.58
N PHE A 654 6.26 20.47 43.09
CA PHE A 654 7.44 20.08 43.83
C PHE A 654 8.42 21.24 44.04
N PHE A 655 8.62 22.10 43.04
CA PHE A 655 9.52 23.26 43.15
C PHE A 655 8.82 24.48 43.75
N VAL A 656 7.53 24.65 43.48
CA VAL A 656 6.73 25.81 43.88
C VAL A 656 5.52 25.32 44.68
N PRO A 657 5.65 25.15 46.02
CA PRO A 657 4.54 24.75 46.87
C PRO A 657 3.57 25.91 47.03
N ASN A 658 2.55 25.95 46.17
CA ASN A 658 1.56 27.02 46.13
C ASN A 658 0.17 26.51 46.54
N GLY A 659 -0.69 27.42 47.00
CA GLY A 659 -1.97 27.07 47.60
C GLY A 659 -3.03 28.14 47.56
N VAL A 660 -4.19 27.80 48.14
CA VAL A 660 -5.40 28.64 48.13
C VAL A 660 -5.91 28.82 49.56
N LYS A 661 -6.09 30.08 49.99
CA LYS A 661 -6.59 30.38 51.34
C LYS A 661 -8.09 30.13 51.39
N ARG A 662 -8.50 29.12 52.15
CA ARG A 662 -9.90 28.68 52.25
C ARG A 662 -10.64 29.38 53.39
N PRO A 663 -11.93 29.72 53.21
CA PRO A 663 -12.77 30.23 54.29
C PRO A 663 -13.10 29.13 55.30
N LYS A 664 -13.20 29.50 56.59
CA LYS A 664 -13.75 28.59 57.62
C LYS A 664 -15.25 28.40 57.37
N ILE A 665 -15.68 27.15 57.25
CA ILE A 665 -17.08 26.80 56.99
C ILE A 665 -17.81 26.64 58.32
N TYR A 666 -18.74 27.55 58.62
CA TYR A 666 -19.52 27.55 59.87
C TYR A 666 -20.95 26.98 59.71
N LYS A 667 -21.44 26.84 58.47
CA LYS A 667 -22.81 26.38 58.18
C LYS A 667 -22.91 24.84 58.19
N LYS A 668 -24.02 24.31 58.73
CA LYS A 668 -24.28 22.85 58.89
C LYS A 668 -25.04 22.19 57.73
N ASP A 669 -25.29 22.91 56.64
CA ASP A 669 -26.01 22.38 55.47
C ASP A 669 -25.24 21.22 54.81
N ILE A 670 -25.96 20.31 54.12
CA ILE A 670 -25.38 19.12 53.49
C ILE A 670 -24.23 19.49 52.54
N PHE A 671 -24.41 20.53 51.72
CA PHE A 671 -23.37 21.00 50.79
C PHE A 671 -22.15 21.57 51.52
N SER A 672 -22.35 22.32 52.60
CA SER A 672 -21.26 22.86 53.42
C SER A 672 -20.47 21.76 54.12
N LYS A 673 -21.14 20.69 54.59
CA LYS A 673 -20.49 19.49 55.13
C LYS A 673 -19.68 18.75 54.08
N LEU A 674 -20.20 18.61 52.86
CA LEU A 674 -19.48 18.00 51.74
C LEU A 674 -18.22 18.81 51.38
N THR A 675 -18.33 20.15 51.29
CA THR A 675 -17.16 20.99 51.05
C THR A 675 -16.13 20.88 52.18
N ALA A 676 -16.57 20.86 53.44
CA ALA A 676 -15.67 20.68 54.58
C ALA A 676 -14.97 19.32 54.57
N LEU A 677 -15.67 18.26 54.13
CA LEU A 677 -15.09 16.93 53.93
C LEU A 677 -14.03 16.97 52.82
N THR A 678 -14.32 17.62 51.69
CA THR A 678 -13.35 17.81 50.61
C THR A 678 -12.12 18.58 51.09
N TYR A 679 -12.29 19.66 51.87
CA TYR A 679 -11.17 20.43 52.45
C TYR A 679 -10.30 19.62 53.42
N LYS A 680 -10.83 18.54 54.01
CA LYS A 680 -10.10 17.67 54.93
C LYS A 680 -9.22 16.66 54.18
N TYR A 681 -9.70 16.13 53.06
CA TYR A 681 -8.98 15.13 52.27
C TYR A 681 -8.09 15.72 51.19
N ASP A 682 -8.43 16.93 50.73
CA ASP A 682 -7.66 17.70 49.79
C ASP A 682 -7.12 18.92 50.54
N GLU A 683 -5.84 18.97 50.87
CA GLU A 683 -5.25 20.08 51.63
C GLU A 683 -5.16 21.34 50.76
N ASP A 684 -4.79 22.48 51.33
CA ASP A 684 -4.77 23.78 50.64
C ASP A 684 -3.55 23.99 49.73
N THR A 685 -2.99 22.89 49.21
CA THR A 685 -1.76 22.84 48.43
C THR A 685 -2.05 22.48 46.96
N ASN A 686 -1.05 22.66 46.09
CA ASN A 686 -1.14 22.32 44.66
C ASN A 686 -2.19 23.15 43.88
N GLY A 687 -2.28 24.45 44.18
CA GLY A 687 -3.26 25.34 43.53
C GLY A 687 -3.01 25.53 42.02
N PHE A 688 -1.77 25.82 41.62
CA PHE A 688 -1.38 26.21 40.25
C PHE A 688 -0.36 25.22 39.70
N PRO A 689 -0.48 24.70 38.46
CA PRO A 689 -1.66 24.79 37.59
C PRO A 689 -2.80 23.90 38.10
N SER A 690 -4.07 24.26 37.86
CA SER A 690 -5.21 23.49 38.39
C SER A 690 -5.38 22.12 37.70
N ALA A 691 -5.29 21.05 38.50
CA ALA A 691 -5.52 19.66 38.08
C ALA A 691 -6.92 19.42 37.51
N HIS A 692 -7.93 19.96 38.18
CA HIS A 692 -9.33 19.84 37.78
C HIS A 692 -9.57 20.45 36.39
N ILE A 693 -8.90 21.57 36.09
CA ILE A 693 -9.08 22.30 34.83
C ILE A 693 -8.40 21.58 33.67
N PHE A 694 -7.11 21.25 33.77
CA PHE A 694 -6.44 20.59 32.64
C PHE A 694 -7.04 19.20 32.38
N ALA A 695 -7.40 18.44 33.43
CA ALA A 695 -7.97 17.11 33.27
C ALA A 695 -9.39 17.13 32.66
N THR A 696 -10.24 18.10 33.05
CA THR A 696 -11.56 18.27 32.42
C THR A 696 -11.43 18.69 30.96
N LEU A 697 -10.50 19.59 30.63
CA LEU A 697 -10.23 19.99 29.25
C LEU A 697 -9.74 18.82 28.38
N ILE A 698 -8.83 17.97 28.91
CA ILE A 698 -8.40 16.73 28.23
C ILE A 698 -9.59 15.82 27.96
N CYS A 699 -10.44 15.56 28.96
CA CYS A 699 -11.63 14.73 28.78
C CYS A 699 -12.55 15.28 27.69
N SER A 700 -12.77 16.59 27.73
CA SER A 700 -13.67 17.30 26.80
C SER A 700 -13.14 17.28 25.37
N TYR A 701 -11.83 17.47 25.19
CA TYR A 701 -11.17 17.39 23.89
C TYR A 701 -11.35 16.01 23.25
N PHE A 702 -11.05 14.94 23.98
CA PHE A 702 -11.14 13.58 23.42
C PHE A 702 -12.59 13.10 23.25
N LEU A 703 -13.51 13.49 24.12
CA LEU A 703 -14.95 13.22 23.92
C LEU A 703 -15.50 13.96 22.71
N ALA A 704 -15.08 15.21 22.47
CA ALA A 704 -15.49 15.99 21.30
C ALA A 704 -15.06 15.35 19.98
N LEU A 705 -13.91 14.65 19.96
CA LEU A 705 -13.44 13.91 18.79
C LEU A 705 -14.28 12.66 18.48
N VAL A 706 -14.89 12.04 19.50
CA VAL A 706 -15.72 10.83 19.34
C VAL A 706 -17.19 11.16 19.13
N PHE A 707 -17.70 12.19 19.81
CA PHE A 707 -19.10 12.59 19.83
C PHE A 707 -19.30 14.04 19.36
N PRO A 708 -19.07 14.35 18.07
CA PRO A 708 -19.13 15.73 17.56
C PRO A 708 -20.55 16.33 17.61
N THR A 709 -21.59 15.50 17.71
CA THR A 709 -23.00 15.95 17.85
C THR A 709 -23.33 16.47 19.25
N HIS A 710 -22.51 16.14 20.26
CA HIS A 710 -22.77 16.46 21.68
C HIS A 710 -21.86 17.57 22.24
N LEU A 711 -21.26 18.39 21.37
CA LEU A 711 -20.31 19.46 21.78
C LEU A 711 -20.89 20.41 22.83
N ILE A 712 -22.15 20.82 22.68
CA ILE A 712 -22.81 21.74 23.62
C ILE A 712 -22.84 21.14 25.03
N LEU A 713 -23.22 19.86 25.13
CA LEU A 713 -23.27 19.15 26.40
C LEU A 713 -21.86 19.02 27.00
N ILE A 714 -20.88 18.59 26.21
CA ILE A 714 -19.49 18.41 26.65
C ILE A 714 -18.94 19.71 27.23
N TRP A 715 -19.02 20.81 26.48
CA TRP A 715 -18.52 22.11 26.93
C TRP A 715 -19.31 22.69 28.12
N SER A 716 -20.62 22.42 28.22
CA SER A 716 -21.42 22.83 29.38
C SER A 716 -20.95 22.17 30.68
N VAL A 717 -20.56 20.88 30.62
CA VAL A 717 -20.01 20.14 31.75
C VAL A 717 -18.62 20.68 32.11
N THR A 718 -17.75 20.90 31.12
CA THR A 718 -16.41 21.49 31.33
C THR A 718 -16.51 22.85 32.01
N PHE A 719 -17.40 23.71 31.53
CA PHE A 719 -17.62 25.05 32.07
C PHE A 719 -18.17 25.00 33.49
N SER A 720 -19.14 24.12 33.76
CA SER A 720 -19.72 23.93 35.08
C SER A 720 -18.67 23.49 36.11
N ILE A 721 -17.82 22.51 35.77
CA ILE A 721 -16.73 22.06 36.64
C ILE A 721 -15.71 23.20 36.83
N SER A 722 -15.33 23.89 35.75
CA SER A 722 -14.33 24.97 35.81
C SER A 722 -14.76 26.14 36.68
N ILE A 723 -16.03 26.52 36.63
CA ILE A 723 -16.60 27.54 37.50
C ILE A 723 -16.66 27.06 38.95
N SER A 724 -17.02 25.79 39.15
CA SER A 724 -17.20 25.23 40.49
C SER A 724 -15.94 25.31 41.35
N THR A 725 -14.75 25.20 40.75
CA THR A 725 -13.47 25.25 41.48
C THR A 725 -13.26 26.58 42.20
N VAL A 726 -13.75 27.70 41.63
CA VAL A 726 -13.58 29.04 42.21
C VAL A 726 -14.67 29.36 43.22
N PHE A 727 -15.92 28.96 42.93
CA PHE A 727 -17.05 29.17 43.86
C PHE A 727 -16.95 28.31 45.12
N VAL A 728 -16.31 27.14 45.02
CA VAL A 728 -15.96 26.28 46.17
C VAL A 728 -14.66 26.74 46.84
N LYS A 729 -13.98 27.79 46.33
CA LYS A 729 -12.70 28.32 46.85
C LYS A 729 -11.59 27.26 46.91
N GLN A 730 -11.57 26.36 45.93
CA GLN A 730 -10.52 25.37 45.72
C GLN A 730 -9.38 25.88 44.84
N HIS A 731 -9.69 26.79 43.91
CA HIS A 731 -8.73 27.40 42.99
C HIS A 731 -8.97 28.91 42.86
N TYR A 732 -7.90 29.67 42.65
CA TYR A 732 -7.98 31.06 42.20
C TYR A 732 -8.14 31.13 40.68
N ILE A 733 -8.52 32.29 40.15
CA ILE A 733 -8.67 32.49 38.70
C ILE A 733 -7.36 32.23 37.95
N LEU A 734 -6.20 32.60 38.52
CA LEU A 734 -4.90 32.32 37.89
C LEU A 734 -4.63 30.83 37.74
N ASP A 735 -5.10 30.00 38.67
CA ASP A 735 -4.94 28.54 38.62
C ASP A 735 -5.65 27.92 37.42
N ILE A 736 -6.78 28.52 37.01
CA ILE A 736 -7.52 28.12 35.80
C ILE A 736 -6.68 28.40 34.55
N LEU A 737 -6.08 29.58 34.46
CA LEU A 737 -5.19 29.92 33.34
C LEU A 737 -4.00 28.95 33.27
N GLY A 738 -3.41 28.62 34.43
CA GLY A 738 -2.37 27.60 34.52
C GLY A 738 -2.83 26.24 33.98
N GLY A 739 -4.03 25.79 34.36
CA GLY A 739 -4.62 24.55 33.83
C GLY A 739 -4.84 24.59 32.32
N ILE A 740 -5.30 25.71 31.76
CA ILE A 740 -5.47 25.88 30.31
C ILE A 740 -4.12 25.81 29.58
N ILE A 741 -3.08 26.46 30.12
CA ILE A 741 -1.73 26.43 29.53
C ILE A 741 -1.17 25.01 29.56
N THR A 742 -1.26 24.32 30.70
CA THR A 742 -0.81 22.93 30.84
C THR A 742 -1.54 22.00 29.87
N PHE A 743 -2.84 22.19 29.67
CA PHE A 743 -3.62 21.47 28.67
C PHE A 743 -3.07 21.68 27.25
N TRP A 744 -2.89 22.93 26.81
CA TRP A 744 -2.38 23.23 25.46
C TRP A 744 -0.97 22.68 25.23
N MET A 745 -0.06 22.86 26.20
CA MET A 745 1.29 22.29 26.13
C MET A 745 1.25 20.77 25.99
N SER A 746 0.40 20.10 26.77
CA SER A 746 0.30 18.64 26.77
C SER A 746 -0.34 18.09 25.50
N ILE A 747 -1.29 18.81 24.89
CA ILE A 747 -1.83 18.44 23.57
C ILE A 747 -0.79 18.62 22.47
N MET A 748 -0.01 19.71 22.49
CA MET A 748 1.05 19.91 21.49
C MET A 748 2.11 18.81 21.56
N ILE A 749 2.52 18.44 22.77
CA ILE A 749 3.49 17.36 23.01
C ILE A 749 2.85 16.00 22.68
N GLY A 750 1.63 15.72 23.15
CA GLY A 750 0.91 14.48 22.85
C GLY A 750 0.59 14.30 21.36
N GLY A 751 0.36 15.39 20.63
CA GLY A 751 0.14 15.40 19.18
C GLY A 751 1.39 15.08 18.36
N LEU A 752 2.58 15.37 18.89
CA LEU A 752 3.86 14.92 18.30
C LEU A 752 4.03 13.40 18.43
N PHE A 753 3.55 12.80 19.53
CA PHE A 753 3.57 11.35 19.75
C PHE A 753 2.46 10.59 19.00
N GLY A 754 1.37 11.24 18.61
CA GLY A 754 0.27 10.63 17.84
C GLY A 754 0.44 10.65 16.32
N LYS A 755 1.55 11.21 15.80
CA LYS A 755 1.94 11.19 14.37
C LYS A 755 3.07 10.19 14.06
N ILE A 756 3.56 9.47 15.06
CA ILE A 756 4.48 8.33 14.96
C ILE A 756 3.63 7.07 15.11
#